data_AF-A0A7V2KW48-F1
#
_entry.id   AF-A0A7V2KW48-F1
#
_cell.length_a   1.000
_cell.length_b   1.000
_cell.length_c   1.000
_cell.angle_alpha   90.00
_cell.angle_beta   90.00
_cell.angle_gamma   90.00
#
_symmetry.space_group_name_H-M   'P 1'
#
loop_
_entity.id
_entity.type
_entity.pdbx_description
1 polymer ?
#
loop_
_entity_poly.entity_id
_entity_poly.type
_entity_poly.pdbx_seq_one_letter_code
_entity_poly.pdbx_strand_id
1 'polypeptide(L)'
;MEGLYREGWWETWYYRALYLAPGIICLSLTLVALAWPRVGGGLLVIIGGGFTGWWWWYISDTVGLTLGRALVTFAVSGLPAIAGILILIDAYRRVRLRSETPLPSRAWSYRNLRYLVAVGVPLLVAVVLAIVTPLTEPHRTTVSAEGSGDYSENDQFRNLTVQLVRTVAEDYFAQRQTQYPDELSVKGNWDLGIAVYHQGMVKGSGEYQANDETLSLSLEQATRNALDGRRQDLNEEALEDVRFLVNFSRDPSFSEQVETLFTLLPFYNYGVNRSFSEYEQSFSFIEYNGEGKELIEDLVITRSLDKELMLQKIEQGKEFLFSAEHPDEHGFYKKYDTLEDDFGCRLHTVYSASIIYTFLKLYDYDQDERIMESIPDWADFLLSMQSKDEGTEAYGAFHYSYYFKTGEKQQRFVVGTTALSIFTLLDLYDRTGDSRYLESAELGGDWLTRMQKSDGVMNAYIEYDYGRWETGDRESLLYNGQVLAALSRLYIATEEQEYYDTAEEIAEHFCERVENEGCYLGDEYRTPNPISSAWVIMSLLDFYKIDRDDYHKDIILRCGSDLLERQETDVSSPVYYGSWHGAYSTSGNGWLAEVMMEMYYFCREHDADGCDRYKDALIKVILWIIQNTYSAENTFFLEEPEKAIGGIFWNYENRYVRTDSLCHGLNAYIGILDDLEDDVLIYLPEEPFRVILDRLRN
;
A
#
# COMPACT_ATOMS: atom_id res chain seq x y z
N MET A 1 8.11 4.49 -21.93
CA MET A 1 7.79 5.80 -21.26
C MET A 1 7.85 5.67 -19.73
N GLU A 2 8.05 4.46 -19.20
CA GLU A 2 8.04 4.13 -17.77
C GLU A 2 9.24 4.64 -16.97
N GLY A 3 10.43 4.86 -17.55
CA GLY A 3 11.59 5.33 -16.78
C GLY A 3 11.46 6.76 -16.28
N LEU A 4 11.04 7.68 -17.16
CA LEU A 4 10.66 9.05 -16.78
C LEU A 4 9.42 9.05 -15.89
N TYR A 5 8.54 8.05 -16.10
CA TYR A 5 7.45 7.83 -15.18
C TYR A 5 8.11 7.58 -13.78
N ARG A 6 8.78 6.46 -13.57
CA ARG A 6 9.28 5.94 -12.27
C ARG A 6 10.12 6.92 -11.45
N GLU A 7 10.85 7.84 -12.07
CA GLU A 7 11.62 8.90 -11.39
C GLU A 7 10.76 10.09 -10.86
N GLY A 8 9.43 10.02 -10.95
CA GLY A 8 8.52 11.06 -10.45
C GLY A 8 8.34 12.24 -11.41
N TRP A 9 8.69 12.10 -12.70
CA TRP A 9 8.49 13.17 -13.69
C TRP A 9 7.03 13.33 -14.14
N TRP A 10 6.08 12.56 -13.61
CA TRP A 10 4.65 12.80 -13.78
C TRP A 10 4.06 13.63 -12.63
N GLU A 11 4.71 13.70 -11.47
CA GLU A 11 4.17 14.40 -10.30
C GLU A 11 4.15 15.93 -10.49
N THR A 12 3.57 16.66 -9.54
CA THR A 12 3.47 18.12 -9.62
C THR A 12 4.84 18.76 -9.83
N TRP A 13 4.87 19.91 -10.52
CA TRP A 13 6.12 20.59 -10.91
C TRP A 13 7.09 20.84 -9.74
N TYR A 14 6.57 20.93 -8.50
CA TYR A 14 7.38 21.09 -7.30
C TYR A 14 8.33 19.90 -7.05
N TYR A 15 7.87 18.66 -7.23
CA TYR A 15 8.71 17.47 -7.06
C TYR A 15 9.78 17.38 -8.16
N ARG A 16 9.42 17.72 -9.41
CA ARG A 16 10.37 17.79 -10.53
C ARG A 16 11.43 18.88 -10.31
N ALA A 17 11.02 20.01 -9.72
CA ALA A 17 11.93 21.11 -9.42
C ALA A 17 13.02 20.72 -8.42
N LEU A 18 12.73 19.83 -7.46
CA LEU A 18 13.71 19.29 -6.52
C LEU A 18 14.78 18.42 -7.21
N TYR A 19 14.39 17.56 -8.15
CA TYR A 19 15.33 16.76 -8.95
C TYR A 19 16.17 17.61 -9.92
N LEU A 20 15.59 18.68 -10.45
CA LEU A 20 16.28 19.62 -11.33
C LEU A 20 17.16 20.62 -10.57
N ALA A 21 16.89 20.87 -9.29
CA ALA A 21 17.57 21.88 -8.49
C ALA A 21 19.10 21.66 -8.43
N PRO A 22 19.65 20.45 -8.18
CA PRO A 22 21.09 20.22 -8.23
C PRO A 22 21.70 20.58 -9.59
N GLY A 23 21.05 20.17 -10.68
CA GLY A 23 21.49 20.48 -12.05
C GLY A 23 21.48 21.98 -12.35
N ILE A 24 20.40 22.68 -11.96
CA ILE A 24 20.26 24.13 -12.14
C ILE A 24 21.29 24.90 -11.31
N ILE A 25 21.54 24.48 -10.07
CA ILE A 25 22.54 25.08 -9.19
C ILE A 25 23.95 24.89 -9.78
N CYS A 26 24.29 23.66 -10.22
CA CYS A 26 25.57 23.37 -10.86
C CYS A 26 25.78 24.19 -12.14
N LEU A 27 24.76 24.29 -12.99
CA LEU A 27 24.81 25.09 -14.21
C LEU A 27 24.99 26.58 -13.90
N SER A 28 24.25 27.10 -12.92
CA SER A 28 24.32 28.50 -12.49
C SER A 28 25.71 28.85 -11.94
N LEU A 29 26.27 28.00 -11.07
CA LEU A 29 27.63 28.19 -10.54
C LEU A 29 28.70 28.13 -11.64
N THR A 30 28.52 27.25 -12.62
CA THR A 30 29.41 27.16 -13.79
C THR A 30 29.37 28.44 -14.63
N LEU A 31 28.18 28.99 -14.88
CA LEU A 31 28.01 30.24 -15.63
C LEU A 31 28.65 31.43 -14.89
N VAL A 32 28.45 31.52 -13.57
CA VAL A 32 29.09 32.55 -12.73
C VAL A 32 30.61 32.41 -12.75
N ALA A 33 31.15 31.19 -12.71
CA ALA A 33 32.59 30.94 -12.79
C ALA A 33 33.18 31.28 -14.15
N LEU A 34 32.42 31.15 -15.25
CA LEU A 34 32.89 31.56 -16.57
C LEU A 34 32.84 33.08 -16.78
N ALA A 35 31.79 33.74 -16.27
CA ALA A 35 31.58 35.18 -16.37
C ALA A 35 32.52 35.98 -15.45
N TRP A 36 32.64 35.54 -14.20
CA TRP A 36 33.49 36.14 -13.18
C TRP A 36 34.36 35.08 -12.50
N PRO A 37 35.47 34.65 -13.13
CA PRO A 37 36.31 33.56 -12.63
C PRO A 37 36.75 33.69 -11.16
N ARG A 38 37.00 34.91 -10.67
CA ARG A 38 37.33 35.13 -9.26
C ARG A 38 36.16 34.85 -8.33
N VAL A 39 34.97 35.34 -8.68
CA VAL A 39 33.77 35.21 -7.85
C VAL A 39 33.24 33.78 -7.92
N GLY A 40 33.05 33.24 -9.13
CA GLY A 40 32.53 31.88 -9.27
C GLY A 40 33.52 30.80 -8.85
N GLY A 41 34.83 31.00 -9.06
CA GLY A 41 35.85 30.12 -8.49
C GLY A 41 35.80 30.11 -6.96
N GLY A 42 35.65 31.27 -6.32
CA GLY A 42 35.48 31.37 -4.87
C GLY A 42 34.20 30.70 -4.36
N LEU A 43 33.07 30.92 -5.04
CA LEU A 43 31.79 30.29 -4.69
C LEU A 43 31.86 28.75 -4.79
N LEU A 44 32.49 28.21 -5.84
CA LEU A 44 32.68 26.77 -6.00
C LEU A 44 33.55 26.17 -4.88
N VAL A 45 34.58 26.87 -4.41
CA VAL A 45 35.39 26.44 -3.26
C VAL A 45 34.57 26.41 -1.98
N ILE A 46 33.81 27.47 -1.71
CA ILE A 46 33.01 27.58 -0.48
C ILE A 46 31.88 26.54 -0.46
N ILE A 47 31.10 26.46 -1.53
CA ILE A 47 29.94 25.57 -1.62
C ILE A 47 30.40 24.11 -1.70
N GLY A 48 31.35 23.79 -2.58
CA GLY A 48 31.90 22.44 -2.71
C GLY A 48 32.57 21.98 -1.41
N GLY A 49 33.40 22.84 -0.80
CA GLY A 49 34.05 22.52 0.48
C GLY A 49 33.07 22.35 1.63
N GLY A 50 32.04 23.20 1.72
CA GLY A 50 30.98 23.08 2.72
C GLY A 50 30.17 21.80 2.56
N PHE A 51 29.82 21.44 1.32
CA PHE A 51 29.10 20.21 1.01
C PHE A 51 29.93 18.96 1.35
N THR A 52 31.22 18.91 0.98
CA THR A 52 32.12 17.82 1.40
C THR A 52 32.20 17.71 2.91
N GLY A 53 32.32 18.84 3.62
CA GLY A 53 32.37 18.86 5.08
C GLY A 53 31.10 18.31 5.73
N TRP A 54 29.93 18.77 5.27
CA TRP A 54 28.64 18.28 5.76
C TRP A 54 28.43 16.79 5.46
N TRP A 55 28.74 16.35 4.25
CA TRP A 55 28.58 14.95 3.84
C TRP A 55 29.50 14.02 4.65
N TRP A 56 30.77 14.42 4.86
CA TRP A 56 31.70 13.65 5.69
C TRP A 56 31.29 13.59 7.16
N TRP A 57 30.73 14.69 7.69
CA TRP A 57 30.16 14.69 9.04
C TRP A 57 28.99 13.70 9.14
N TYR A 58 28.06 13.72 8.19
CA TYR A 58 26.92 12.80 8.14
C TYR A 58 27.36 11.32 8.02
N ILE A 59 28.30 10.99 7.14
CA ILE A 59 28.87 9.63 7.04
C ILE A 59 29.56 9.22 8.33
N SER A 60 30.27 10.16 8.98
CA SER A 60 30.96 9.87 10.24
C SER A 60 29.99 9.52 11.36
N ASP A 61 28.83 10.18 11.40
CA ASP A 61 27.81 9.99 12.43
C ASP A 61 27.01 8.70 12.22
N THR A 62 26.76 8.34 10.97
CA THR A 62 25.91 7.18 10.61
C THR A 62 26.67 5.87 10.52
N VAL A 63 27.82 5.84 9.82
CA VAL A 63 28.49 4.58 9.45
C VAL A 63 29.98 4.56 9.77
N GLY A 64 30.54 5.68 10.26
CA GLY A 64 31.96 5.87 10.51
C GLY A 64 32.75 6.22 9.25
N LEU A 65 33.55 7.30 9.33
CA LEU A 65 34.35 7.81 8.22
C LEU A 65 35.70 7.07 8.13
N THR A 66 35.81 6.14 7.21
CA THR A 66 37.10 5.49 6.86
C THR A 66 37.81 6.26 5.75
N LEU A 67 39.12 6.11 5.62
CA LEU A 67 39.89 6.74 4.54
C LEU A 67 39.38 6.34 3.15
N GLY A 68 38.96 5.08 2.97
CA GLY A 68 38.38 4.61 1.71
C GLY A 68 37.07 5.32 1.37
N ARG A 69 36.15 5.44 2.34
CA ARG A 69 34.89 6.17 2.16
C ARG A 69 35.11 7.65 1.93
N ALA A 70 36.06 8.27 2.63
CA ALA A 70 36.42 9.66 2.42
C ALA A 70 36.93 9.88 1.00
N LEU A 71 37.81 9.02 0.46
CA LEU A 71 38.34 9.14 -0.89
C LEU A 71 37.26 8.96 -1.97
N VAL A 72 36.36 8.00 -1.81
CA VAL A 72 35.25 7.76 -2.75
C VAL A 72 34.30 8.96 -2.76
N THR A 73 33.87 9.41 -1.58
CA THR A 73 32.93 10.53 -1.44
C THR A 73 33.55 11.87 -1.81
N PHE A 74 34.88 12.02 -1.69
CA PHE A 74 35.61 13.19 -2.17
C PHE A 74 35.58 13.32 -3.69
N ALA A 75 35.61 12.19 -4.42
CA ALA A 75 35.50 12.21 -5.87
C ALA A 75 34.16 12.80 -6.33
N VAL A 76 33.10 12.69 -5.53
CA VAL A 76 31.78 13.24 -5.85
C VAL A 76 31.63 14.67 -5.30
N SER A 77 31.99 14.88 -4.03
CA SER A 77 31.72 16.14 -3.32
C SER A 77 32.86 17.18 -3.42
N GLY A 78 34.11 16.75 -3.52
CA GLY A 78 35.31 17.60 -3.46
C GLY A 78 35.78 18.13 -4.82
N LEU A 79 35.37 17.50 -5.92
CA LEU A 79 35.71 17.95 -7.28
C LEU A 79 35.24 19.38 -7.60
N PRO A 80 34.04 19.83 -7.19
CA PRO A 80 33.63 21.24 -7.35
C PRO A 80 34.60 22.23 -6.68
N ALA A 81 35.11 21.90 -5.49
CA ALA A 81 36.07 22.75 -4.79
C ALA A 81 37.42 22.80 -5.53
N ILE A 82 37.91 21.67 -6.02
CA ILE A 82 39.13 21.61 -6.86
C ILE A 82 38.94 22.42 -8.14
N ALA A 83 37.80 22.27 -8.81
CA ALA A 83 37.47 23.06 -10.00
C ALA A 83 37.48 24.56 -9.69
N GLY A 84 36.90 24.96 -8.55
CA GLY A 84 36.94 26.34 -8.06
C GLY A 84 38.37 26.87 -7.87
N ILE A 85 39.26 26.09 -7.24
CA ILE A 85 40.68 26.44 -7.06
C ILE A 85 41.38 26.63 -8.42
N LEU A 86 41.17 25.71 -9.35
CA LEU A 86 41.77 25.79 -10.69
C LEU A 86 41.30 27.04 -11.45
N ILE A 87 40.01 27.39 -11.33
CA ILE A 87 39.45 28.60 -11.93
C ILE A 87 40.05 29.85 -11.30
N LEU A 88 40.25 29.88 -9.97
CA LEU A 88 40.92 30.99 -9.28
C LEU A 88 42.38 31.17 -9.76
N ILE A 89 43.12 30.07 -9.93
CA ILE A 89 44.50 30.08 -10.45
C ILE A 89 44.52 30.62 -11.88
N ASP A 90 43.61 30.18 -12.75
CA ASP A 90 43.49 30.68 -14.12
C ASP A 90 43.12 32.17 -14.13
N ALA A 91 42.17 32.59 -13.28
CA ALA A 91 41.79 33.99 -13.13
C ALA A 91 42.97 34.88 -12.72
N TYR A 92 43.80 34.40 -11.79
CA TYR A 92 45.01 35.09 -11.35
C TYR A 92 46.04 35.19 -12.49
N ARG A 93 46.29 34.07 -13.21
CA ARG A 93 47.18 34.04 -14.38
C ARG A 93 46.72 35.00 -15.48
N ARG A 94 45.41 35.06 -15.77
CA ARG A 94 44.86 35.97 -16.79
C ARG A 94 45.04 37.44 -16.45
N VAL A 95 44.94 37.81 -15.19
CA VAL A 95 45.20 39.21 -14.78
C VAL A 95 46.67 39.56 -14.95
N ARG A 96 47.58 38.63 -14.65
CA ARG A 96 49.02 38.81 -14.88
C ARG A 96 49.39 38.86 -16.36
N LEU A 97 48.74 38.05 -17.20
CA LEU A 97 48.97 38.07 -18.65
C LEU A 97 48.39 39.33 -19.33
N ARG A 98 47.30 39.91 -18.79
CA ARG A 98 46.75 41.18 -19.31
C ARG A 98 47.64 42.39 -19.05
N SER A 99 48.55 42.32 -18.07
CA SER A 99 49.57 43.36 -17.87
C SER A 99 50.76 43.25 -18.81
N GLU A 100 50.89 42.16 -19.56
CA GLU A 100 52.01 41.87 -20.46
C GLU A 100 51.51 41.83 -21.92
N THR A 101 51.45 43.01 -22.55
CA THR A 101 51.14 43.25 -23.98
C THR A 101 49.71 42.93 -24.49
N PRO A 102 49.10 43.85 -25.29
CA PRO A 102 47.80 43.61 -25.91
C PRO A 102 47.95 42.66 -27.10
N LEU A 103 47.46 41.43 -26.97
CA LEU A 103 47.37 40.49 -28.09
C LEU A 103 46.25 40.88 -29.06
N PRO A 104 46.41 40.65 -30.39
CA PRO A 104 45.42 40.99 -31.41
C PRO A 104 44.09 40.29 -31.15
N SER A 105 42.99 40.93 -31.52
CA SER A 105 41.63 40.40 -31.35
C SER A 105 41.45 39.08 -32.12
N ARG A 106 41.65 37.94 -31.45
CA ARG A 106 41.29 36.64 -31.99
C ARG A 106 39.78 36.56 -32.21
N ALA A 107 39.42 35.87 -33.29
CA ALA A 107 38.06 35.66 -33.77
C ALA A 107 37.10 35.28 -32.64
N TRP A 108 35.88 35.82 -32.71
CA TRP A 108 34.80 35.67 -31.73
C TRP A 108 34.57 34.21 -31.29
N SER A 109 34.78 33.23 -32.18
CA SER A 109 34.66 31.81 -31.91
C SER A 109 35.57 31.31 -30.77
N TYR A 110 36.83 31.74 -30.71
CA TYR A 110 37.76 31.33 -29.65
C TYR A 110 37.44 31.97 -28.29
N ARG A 111 36.76 33.12 -28.27
CA ARG A 111 36.32 33.76 -27.01
C ARG A 111 35.12 33.05 -26.38
N ASN A 112 34.25 32.48 -27.21
CA ASN A 112 32.99 31.88 -26.77
C ASN A 112 32.99 30.35 -26.77
N LEU A 113 34.05 29.70 -27.28
CA LEU A 113 34.22 28.24 -27.28
C LEU A 113 33.99 27.62 -25.89
N ARG A 114 34.42 28.30 -24.84
CA ARG A 114 34.20 27.87 -23.44
C ARG A 114 32.74 27.79 -23.03
N TYR A 115 31.89 28.71 -23.51
CA TYR A 115 30.44 28.67 -23.24
C TYR A 115 29.77 27.60 -24.10
N LEU A 116 30.21 27.45 -25.35
CA LEU A 116 29.75 26.38 -26.26
C LEU A 116 30.04 25.00 -25.69
N VAL A 117 31.23 24.77 -25.11
CA VAL A 117 31.56 23.48 -24.48
C VAL A 117 30.82 23.30 -23.16
N ALA A 118 30.80 24.31 -22.29
CA ALA A 118 30.21 24.20 -20.96
C ALA A 118 28.68 24.10 -20.95
N VAL A 119 27.99 24.69 -21.94
CA VAL A 119 26.52 24.65 -22.04
C VAL A 119 26.08 23.68 -23.13
N GLY A 120 26.77 23.66 -24.27
CA GLY A 120 26.37 22.86 -25.43
C GLY A 120 26.54 21.36 -25.23
N VAL A 121 27.60 20.90 -24.55
CA VAL A 121 27.81 19.46 -24.33
C VAL A 121 26.76 18.88 -23.36
N PRO A 122 26.48 19.47 -22.18
CA PRO A 122 25.42 18.97 -21.30
C PRO A 122 24.04 19.01 -21.94
N LEU A 123 23.72 20.08 -22.70
CA LEU A 123 22.44 20.19 -23.40
C LEU A 123 22.28 19.10 -24.47
N LEU A 124 23.35 18.81 -25.23
CA LEU A 124 23.35 17.75 -26.23
C LEU A 124 23.13 16.37 -25.58
N VAL A 125 23.79 16.09 -24.45
CA VAL A 125 23.62 14.83 -23.71
C VAL A 125 22.18 14.68 -23.21
N ALA A 126 21.59 15.74 -22.65
CA ALA A 126 20.19 15.72 -22.20
C ALA A 126 19.22 15.45 -23.37
N VAL A 127 19.45 16.07 -24.54
CA VAL A 127 18.63 15.84 -25.75
C VAL A 127 18.78 14.40 -26.27
N VAL A 128 20.01 13.86 -26.29
CA VAL A 128 20.25 12.48 -26.73
C VAL A 128 19.58 11.47 -25.80
N LEU A 129 19.69 11.66 -24.48
CA LEU A 129 19.01 10.80 -23.50
C LEU A 129 17.49 10.88 -23.66
N ALA A 130 16.90 12.06 -23.84
CA ALA A 130 15.46 12.19 -24.05
C ALA A 130 14.94 11.48 -25.32
N ILE A 131 15.77 11.32 -26.35
CA ILE A 131 15.39 10.69 -27.63
C ILE A 131 15.59 9.16 -27.61
N VAL A 132 16.65 8.66 -26.97
CA VAL A 132 17.03 7.25 -27.04
C VAL A 132 16.19 6.35 -26.12
N THR A 133 15.81 6.84 -24.94
CA THR A 133 15.08 6.04 -23.94
C THR A 133 13.72 5.47 -24.39
N PRO A 134 12.88 6.14 -25.21
CA PRO A 134 11.62 5.55 -25.66
C PRO A 134 11.76 4.51 -26.80
N LEU A 135 12.95 4.26 -27.34
CA LEU A 135 13.14 3.37 -28.51
C LEU A 135 13.61 1.95 -28.16
N THR A 136 13.79 1.62 -26.88
CA THR A 136 14.40 0.35 -26.44
C THR A 136 13.49 -0.54 -25.59
N GLU A 137 12.18 -0.29 -25.50
CA GLU A 137 11.27 -1.16 -24.75
C GLU A 137 10.90 -2.42 -25.58
N PRO A 138 11.22 -3.65 -25.11
CA PRO A 138 10.92 -4.88 -25.83
C PRO A 138 9.43 -5.26 -25.69
N HIS A 139 8.83 -5.70 -26.80
CA HIS A 139 7.48 -6.29 -26.81
C HIS A 139 7.46 -7.61 -26.04
N ARG A 140 6.65 -7.70 -24.97
CA ARG A 140 6.32 -8.97 -24.30
C ARG A 140 5.11 -9.63 -24.96
N THR A 141 5.26 -10.93 -25.22
CA THR A 141 4.19 -11.83 -25.66
C THR A 141 3.50 -12.45 -24.45
N THR A 142 2.18 -12.35 -24.40
CA THR A 142 1.34 -13.07 -23.44
C THR A 142 1.14 -14.51 -23.89
N VAL A 143 1.28 -15.46 -22.95
CA VAL A 143 1.00 -16.89 -23.14
C VAL A 143 -0.20 -17.22 -22.27
N SER A 144 -1.27 -17.74 -22.87
CA SER A 144 -2.42 -18.30 -22.17
C SER A 144 -2.17 -19.79 -21.89
N ALA A 145 -2.28 -20.21 -20.63
CA ALA A 145 -2.23 -21.61 -20.24
C ALA A 145 -3.56 -21.98 -19.57
N GLU A 146 -4.28 -22.95 -20.14
CA GLU A 146 -5.35 -23.70 -19.49
C GLU A 146 -4.75 -25.00 -18.95
N GLY A 147 -4.94 -25.29 -17.66
CA GLY A 147 -4.47 -26.52 -17.04
C GLY A 147 -5.25 -26.85 -15.77
N SER A 148 -5.87 -28.01 -15.77
CA SER A 148 -6.71 -28.59 -14.71
C SER A 148 -5.89 -29.24 -13.59
N GLY A 149 -6.18 -28.92 -12.33
CA GLY A 149 -6.27 -29.79 -11.14
C GLY A 149 -5.13 -30.74 -10.73
N ASP A 150 -4.04 -30.87 -11.46
CA ASP A 150 -2.84 -31.63 -11.06
C ASP A 150 -1.85 -30.68 -10.38
N TYR A 151 -1.19 -31.10 -9.29
CA TYR A 151 -0.19 -30.26 -8.61
C TYR A 151 0.80 -29.73 -9.64
N SER A 152 1.08 -28.44 -9.61
CA SER A 152 2.05 -27.88 -10.55
C SER A 152 3.43 -28.50 -10.28
N GLU A 153 4.25 -28.67 -11.31
CA GLU A 153 5.65 -29.12 -11.14
C GLU A 153 6.40 -28.22 -10.14
N ASN A 154 6.00 -26.95 -10.02
CA ASN A 154 6.52 -25.99 -9.05
C ASN A 154 6.15 -26.37 -7.61
N ASP A 155 4.88 -26.72 -7.34
CA ASP A 155 4.44 -27.17 -6.01
C ASP A 155 5.21 -28.42 -5.58
N GLN A 156 5.34 -29.39 -6.48
CA GLN A 156 6.11 -30.61 -6.20
C GLN A 156 7.56 -30.27 -5.85
N PHE A 157 8.20 -29.37 -6.59
CA PHE A 157 9.56 -28.93 -6.33
C PHE A 157 9.71 -28.22 -4.96
N ARG A 158 8.82 -27.29 -4.64
CA ARG A 158 8.81 -26.57 -3.35
C ARG A 158 8.60 -27.55 -2.19
N ASN A 159 7.62 -28.44 -2.30
CA ASN A 159 7.29 -29.44 -1.28
C ASN A 159 8.46 -30.40 -1.01
N LEU A 160 9.07 -30.95 -2.06
CA LEU A 160 10.26 -31.80 -1.91
C LEU A 160 11.42 -31.05 -1.26
N THR A 161 11.60 -29.77 -1.61
CA THR A 161 12.66 -28.94 -1.05
C THR A 161 12.46 -28.70 0.44
N VAL A 162 11.27 -28.26 0.88
CA VAL A 162 11.02 -28.03 2.32
C VAL A 162 11.06 -29.33 3.13
N GLN A 163 10.58 -30.45 2.56
CA GLN A 163 10.67 -31.76 3.20
C GLN A 163 12.12 -32.21 3.40
N LEU A 164 13.00 -31.98 2.41
CA LEU A 164 14.43 -32.26 2.57
C LEU A 164 15.05 -31.35 3.63
N VAL A 165 14.76 -30.05 3.61
CA VAL A 165 15.26 -29.08 4.61
C VAL A 165 14.86 -29.50 6.03
N ARG A 166 13.59 -29.86 6.24
CA ARG A 166 13.08 -30.38 7.52
C ARG A 166 13.77 -31.68 7.93
N THR A 167 13.90 -32.65 7.01
CA THR A 167 14.59 -33.92 7.26
C THR A 167 16.05 -33.70 7.68
N VAL A 168 16.77 -32.78 7.01
CA VAL A 168 18.15 -32.41 7.37
C VAL A 168 18.21 -31.86 8.80
N ALA A 169 17.25 -31.03 9.19
CA ALA A 169 17.20 -30.48 10.53
C ALA A 169 16.95 -31.55 11.60
N GLU A 170 16.00 -32.45 11.37
CA GLU A 170 15.73 -33.59 12.25
C GLU A 170 16.97 -34.49 12.39
N ASP A 171 17.62 -34.84 11.28
CA ASP A 171 18.82 -35.66 11.28
C ASP A 171 20.03 -34.95 11.92
N TYR A 172 20.11 -33.63 11.81
CA TYR A 172 21.12 -32.82 12.49
C TYR A 172 21.01 -32.99 14.02
N PHE A 173 19.81 -32.85 14.60
CA PHE A 173 19.61 -33.05 16.04
C PHE A 173 19.72 -34.51 16.46
N ALA A 174 19.25 -35.45 15.62
CA ALA A 174 19.34 -36.89 15.88
C ALA A 174 20.73 -37.50 15.58
N GLN A 175 21.68 -36.72 15.05
CA GLN A 175 23.01 -37.17 14.62
C GLN A 175 22.97 -38.32 13.59
N ARG A 176 21.99 -38.29 12.68
CA ARG A 176 21.82 -39.27 11.60
C ARG A 176 22.35 -38.76 10.27
N GLN A 177 22.54 -39.68 9.33
CA GLN A 177 22.87 -39.34 7.95
C GLN A 177 21.57 -39.13 7.17
N THR A 178 21.48 -38.00 6.45
CA THR A 178 20.32 -37.66 5.63
C THR A 178 20.24 -38.48 4.34
N GLN A 179 19.02 -38.89 4.00
CA GLN A 179 18.69 -39.51 2.72
C GLN A 179 18.15 -38.45 1.77
N TYR A 180 18.58 -38.49 0.51
CA TYR A 180 18.19 -37.49 -0.49
C TYR A 180 17.16 -38.06 -1.47
N PRO A 181 16.13 -37.30 -1.86
CA PRO A 181 15.23 -37.67 -2.93
C PRO A 181 15.94 -37.58 -4.30
N ASP A 182 15.67 -38.55 -5.19
CA ASP A 182 16.27 -38.61 -6.54
C ASP A 182 15.84 -37.40 -7.39
N GLU A 183 14.64 -36.87 -7.15
CA GLU A 183 14.06 -35.72 -7.84
C GLU A 183 14.86 -34.43 -7.63
N LEU A 184 15.56 -34.29 -6.49
CA LEU A 184 16.45 -33.16 -6.20
C LEU A 184 17.91 -33.44 -6.59
N SER A 185 18.18 -34.53 -7.32
CA SER A 185 19.52 -34.86 -7.83
C SER A 185 19.91 -34.07 -9.09
N VAL A 186 19.60 -32.77 -9.11
CA VAL A 186 19.88 -31.86 -10.23
C VAL A 186 21.17 -31.10 -9.94
N LYS A 187 22.09 -31.05 -10.91
CA LYS A 187 23.34 -30.29 -10.80
C LYS A 187 23.19 -28.85 -11.26
N GLY A 188 23.78 -27.90 -10.55
CA GLY A 188 23.74 -26.48 -10.90
C GLY A 188 24.73 -25.61 -10.14
N ASN A 189 24.70 -24.32 -10.46
CA ASN A 189 25.33 -23.28 -9.66
C ASN A 189 24.26 -22.73 -8.71
N TRP A 190 24.26 -23.17 -7.46
CA TRP A 190 23.21 -22.84 -6.50
C TRP A 190 23.67 -21.69 -5.61
N ASP A 191 22.79 -20.72 -5.41
CA ASP A 191 22.92 -19.67 -4.39
C ASP A 191 21.68 -19.73 -3.51
N LEU A 192 21.84 -20.26 -2.30
CA LEU A 192 20.76 -20.67 -1.41
C LEU A 192 20.85 -19.94 -0.07
N GLY A 193 19.71 -19.44 0.40
CA GLY A 193 19.50 -18.96 1.76
C GLY A 193 18.43 -19.79 2.47
N ILE A 194 18.68 -20.17 3.72
CA ILE A 194 17.70 -20.79 4.60
C ILE A 194 17.60 -19.98 5.89
N ALA A 195 16.40 -19.58 6.28
CA ALA A 195 16.10 -19.03 7.61
C ALA A 195 15.17 -19.95 8.39
N VAL A 196 15.43 -20.02 9.71
CA VAL A 196 14.69 -20.84 10.66
C VAL A 196 13.90 -19.91 11.57
N TYR A 197 12.57 -19.93 11.44
CA TYR A 197 11.65 -19.17 12.27
C TYR A 197 11.07 -20.06 13.36
N HIS A 198 11.00 -19.53 14.58
CA HIS A 198 10.32 -20.16 15.72
C HIS A 198 9.75 -19.06 16.62
N GLN A 199 8.43 -19.10 16.83
CA GLN A 199 7.70 -18.11 17.65
C GLN A 199 7.96 -16.66 17.18
N GLY A 200 7.75 -16.40 15.89
CA GLY A 200 7.94 -15.07 15.29
C GLY A 200 9.39 -14.63 15.09
N MET A 201 10.36 -15.35 15.66
CA MET A 201 11.76 -14.92 15.69
C MET A 201 12.64 -15.78 14.78
N VAL A 202 13.53 -15.12 14.03
CA VAL A 202 14.61 -15.82 13.33
C VAL A 202 15.60 -16.39 14.34
N LYS A 203 15.65 -17.72 14.45
CA LYS A 203 16.57 -18.44 15.34
C LYS A 203 17.90 -18.77 14.66
N GLY A 204 17.89 -18.86 13.34
CA GLY A 204 19.07 -19.19 12.55
C GLY A 204 18.91 -18.79 11.09
N SER A 205 20.03 -18.49 10.44
CA SER A 205 20.09 -18.19 9.01
C SER A 205 21.39 -18.75 8.44
N GLY A 206 21.32 -19.42 7.30
CA GLY A 206 22.45 -20.05 6.64
C GLY A 206 22.41 -19.80 5.15
N GLU A 207 23.54 -19.35 4.61
CA GLU A 207 23.73 -19.18 3.16
C GLU A 207 24.71 -20.25 2.65
N TYR A 208 24.53 -20.67 1.40
CA TYR A 208 25.46 -21.56 0.74
C TYR A 208 25.51 -21.35 -0.78
N GLN A 209 26.72 -21.16 -1.29
CA GLN A 209 27.02 -21.01 -2.71
C GLN A 209 27.82 -22.20 -3.22
N ALA A 210 27.31 -22.87 -4.26
CA ALA A 210 27.93 -24.04 -4.87
C ALA A 210 28.04 -23.91 -6.38
N ASN A 211 29.07 -24.53 -6.97
CA ASN A 211 29.27 -24.56 -8.43
C ASN A 211 29.27 -26.02 -8.92
N ASP A 212 28.40 -26.34 -9.89
CA ASP A 212 28.19 -27.69 -10.44
C ASP A 212 27.91 -28.79 -9.38
N GLU A 213 27.21 -28.43 -8.30
CA GLU A 213 26.85 -29.34 -7.22
C GLU A 213 25.39 -29.80 -7.34
N THR A 214 25.09 -30.97 -6.76
CA THR A 214 23.73 -31.48 -6.64
C THR A 214 22.92 -30.64 -5.64
N LEU A 215 21.73 -30.18 -6.03
CA LEU A 215 20.85 -29.32 -5.20
C LEU A 215 20.62 -29.87 -3.79
N SER A 216 20.39 -31.18 -3.66
CA SER A 216 20.15 -31.81 -2.36
C SER A 216 21.31 -31.64 -1.36
N LEU A 217 22.56 -31.64 -1.85
CA LEU A 217 23.75 -31.41 -1.02
C LEU A 217 23.88 -29.93 -0.63
N SER A 218 23.60 -29.05 -1.59
CA SER A 218 23.64 -27.60 -1.34
C SER A 218 22.57 -27.17 -0.33
N LEU A 219 21.36 -27.73 -0.41
CA LEU A 219 20.29 -27.55 0.57
C LEU A 219 20.69 -28.07 1.95
N GLU A 220 21.26 -29.28 2.04
CA GLU A 220 21.74 -29.82 3.32
C GLU A 220 22.75 -28.88 3.97
N GLN A 221 23.73 -28.40 3.20
CA GLN A 221 24.77 -27.54 3.74
C GLN A 221 24.22 -26.18 4.19
N ALA A 222 23.30 -25.56 3.43
CA ALA A 222 22.62 -24.34 3.83
C ALA A 222 21.82 -24.52 5.12
N THR A 223 21.09 -25.64 5.26
CA THR A 223 20.30 -25.94 6.47
C THR A 223 21.20 -26.11 7.68
N ARG A 224 22.30 -26.88 7.55
CA ARG A 224 23.28 -27.06 8.62
C ARG A 224 23.90 -25.73 9.04
N ASN A 225 24.24 -24.87 8.08
CA ASN A 225 24.74 -23.52 8.36
C ASN A 225 23.71 -22.69 9.15
N ALA A 226 22.43 -22.80 8.80
CA ALA A 226 21.36 -22.08 9.49
C ALA A 226 21.18 -22.57 10.93
N LEU A 227 21.30 -23.87 11.16
CA LEU A 227 21.22 -24.47 12.49
C LEU A 227 22.47 -24.13 13.32
N ASP A 228 23.68 -24.11 12.76
CA ASP A 228 24.93 -23.78 13.48
C ASP A 228 24.99 -22.32 14.01
N GLY A 229 24.08 -21.45 13.54
CA GLY A 229 23.93 -20.06 14.01
C GLY A 229 23.73 -19.95 15.52
N ARG A 230 24.56 -19.13 16.20
CA ARG A 230 24.79 -19.07 17.66
C ARG A 230 23.63 -18.57 18.55
N ARG A 231 22.36 -18.89 18.29
CA ARG A 231 21.21 -18.48 19.13
C ARG A 231 20.29 -19.63 19.53
N GLN A 232 20.86 -20.81 19.83
CA GLN A 232 20.05 -22.01 20.00
C GLN A 232 19.40 -22.17 21.39
N ASP A 233 18.12 -21.83 21.44
CA ASP A 233 17.10 -22.54 22.25
C ASP A 233 16.34 -23.60 21.40
N LEU A 234 16.84 -23.96 20.22
CA LEU A 234 16.24 -24.97 19.35
C LEU A 234 16.70 -26.38 19.73
N ASN A 235 15.75 -27.30 19.84
CA ASN A 235 15.98 -28.74 20.03
C ASN A 235 15.04 -29.53 19.11
N GLU A 236 15.10 -30.86 19.17
CA GLU A 236 14.26 -31.75 18.34
C GLU A 236 12.76 -31.52 18.55
N GLU A 237 12.33 -31.25 19.79
CA GLU A 237 10.92 -30.96 20.13
C GLU A 237 10.44 -29.64 19.51
N ALA A 238 11.29 -28.60 19.53
CA ALA A 238 10.98 -27.30 18.93
C ALA A 238 10.80 -27.34 17.41
N LEU A 239 11.27 -28.39 16.72
CA LEU A 239 11.12 -28.51 15.27
C LEU A 239 9.68 -28.67 14.82
N GLU A 240 8.77 -29.12 15.69
CA GLU A 240 7.33 -29.24 15.38
C GLU A 240 6.72 -27.87 15.01
N ASP A 241 7.17 -26.81 15.68
CA ASP A 241 6.67 -25.44 15.53
C ASP A 241 7.58 -24.54 14.66
N VAL A 242 8.70 -25.08 14.16
CA VAL A 242 9.64 -24.35 13.31
C VAL A 242 9.13 -24.25 11.89
N ARG A 243 9.33 -23.07 11.28
CA ARG A 243 9.09 -22.80 9.86
C ARG A 243 10.42 -22.52 9.15
N PHE A 244 10.61 -23.12 7.98
CA PHE A 244 11.81 -22.94 7.17
C PHE A 244 11.51 -22.08 5.94
N LEU A 245 12.16 -20.91 5.85
CA LEU A 245 12.15 -20.09 4.65
C LEU A 245 13.31 -20.53 3.76
N VAL A 246 12.99 -20.90 2.52
CA VAL A 246 13.98 -21.24 1.49
C VAL A 246 13.98 -20.13 0.44
N ASN A 247 15.15 -19.60 0.13
CA ASN A 247 15.34 -18.54 -0.85
C ASN A 247 16.46 -18.91 -1.83
N PHE A 248 16.18 -18.72 -3.12
CA PHE A 248 17.18 -18.78 -4.18
C PHE A 248 17.40 -17.34 -4.69
N SER A 249 18.54 -16.73 -4.37
CA SER A 249 18.87 -15.34 -4.74
C SER A 249 20.32 -15.23 -5.18
N ARG A 250 20.57 -14.45 -6.24
CA ARG A 250 21.89 -14.24 -6.85
C ARG A 250 22.62 -12.98 -6.38
N ASP A 251 21.94 -12.12 -5.61
CA ASP A 251 22.41 -10.79 -5.19
C ASP A 251 22.78 -10.79 -3.68
N PRO A 252 23.77 -9.98 -3.24
CA PRO A 252 24.56 -10.29 -2.06
C PRO A 252 23.79 -10.10 -0.75
N SER A 253 23.84 -11.20 0.00
CA SER A 253 23.46 -11.42 1.39
C SER A 253 21.97 -11.30 1.70
N PHE A 254 21.31 -12.46 1.64
CA PHE A 254 20.07 -12.74 2.35
C PHE A 254 20.16 -12.27 3.81
N SER A 255 21.35 -12.29 4.43
CA SER A 255 21.59 -11.65 5.73
C SER A 255 21.35 -10.13 5.74
N GLU A 256 21.71 -9.36 4.70
CA GLU A 256 21.34 -7.94 4.62
C GLU A 256 19.83 -7.77 4.44
N GLN A 257 19.14 -8.64 3.71
CA GLN A 257 17.68 -8.56 3.58
C GLN A 257 16.98 -8.87 4.90
N VAL A 258 17.43 -9.90 5.62
CA VAL A 258 16.96 -10.23 6.97
C VAL A 258 17.32 -9.13 7.97
N GLU A 259 18.52 -8.53 7.91
CA GLU A 259 18.89 -7.39 8.76
C GLU A 259 18.16 -6.08 8.39
N THR A 260 17.83 -5.89 7.11
CA THR A 260 16.98 -4.78 6.63
C THR A 260 15.55 -4.94 7.12
N LEU A 261 15.07 -6.19 7.23
CA LEU A 261 13.81 -6.54 7.91
C LEU A 261 13.79 -6.03 9.35
N PHE A 262 14.92 -6.07 10.06
CA PHE A 262 15.05 -5.62 11.45
C PHE A 262 15.36 -4.13 11.62
N THR A 263 15.85 -3.44 10.58
CA THR A 263 16.22 -2.02 10.64
C THR A 263 15.16 -1.08 10.05
N LEU A 264 14.11 -1.60 9.42
CA LEU A 264 12.99 -0.83 8.92
C LEU A 264 11.80 -0.78 9.91
N LEU A 265 12.03 -0.17 11.07
CA LEU A 265 11.01 0.48 11.92
C LEU A 265 11.65 1.66 12.68
N PRO A 266 10.97 2.80 12.85
CA PRO A 266 10.32 3.66 11.86
C PRO A 266 11.14 4.96 11.66
N PHE A 267 10.66 5.90 10.84
CA PHE A 267 11.29 7.18 10.44
C PHE A 267 12.20 7.12 9.22
N TYR A 268 11.61 7.09 8.02
CA TYR A 268 11.70 8.24 7.12
C TYR A 268 10.59 8.16 6.08
N ASN A 269 9.65 9.10 6.16
CA ASN A 269 8.68 9.41 5.13
C ASN A 269 9.46 9.88 3.89
N TYR A 270 9.51 9.08 2.83
CA TYR A 270 9.56 9.58 1.46
C TYR A 270 9.01 8.50 0.53
N GLY A 271 8.04 8.89 -0.30
CA GLY A 271 7.60 8.16 -1.47
C GLY A 271 8.74 8.04 -2.48
N VAL A 272 9.72 7.22 -2.15
CA VAL A 272 10.66 6.70 -3.12
C VAL A 272 9.86 5.68 -3.91
N ASN A 273 9.43 6.05 -5.10
CA ASN A 273 9.19 5.08 -6.16
C ASN A 273 10.44 4.19 -6.21
N ARG A 274 10.41 3.04 -5.53
CA ARG A 274 11.35 1.97 -5.82
C ARG A 274 11.15 1.69 -7.29
N SER A 275 12.15 2.02 -8.09
CA SER A 275 12.20 1.61 -9.48
C SER A 275 12.11 0.07 -9.46
N PHE A 276 10.93 -0.46 -9.79
CA PHE A 276 10.64 -1.89 -9.97
C PHE A 276 11.37 -2.45 -11.21
N SER A 277 12.62 -2.05 -11.44
CA SER A 277 13.43 -2.51 -12.56
C SER A 277 14.19 -3.75 -12.11
N GLU A 278 13.74 -4.91 -12.59
CA GLU A 278 14.57 -6.10 -12.79
C GLU A 278 15.47 -6.47 -11.59
N TYR A 279 14.94 -6.45 -10.38
CA TYR A 279 15.44 -7.44 -9.43
C TYR A 279 15.13 -8.80 -10.06
N GLU A 280 16.16 -9.57 -10.39
CA GLU A 280 16.02 -10.99 -10.69
C GLU A 280 15.12 -11.54 -9.58
N GLN A 281 13.88 -11.88 -9.92
CA GLN A 281 12.88 -12.33 -8.96
C GLN A 281 13.50 -13.50 -8.20
N SER A 282 13.74 -13.29 -6.90
CA SER A 282 14.14 -14.38 -6.02
C SER A 282 13.04 -15.43 -6.04
N PHE A 283 13.42 -16.69 -6.14
CA PHE A 283 12.47 -17.79 -5.99
C PHE A 283 12.48 -18.19 -4.52
N SER A 284 11.46 -17.76 -3.79
CA SER A 284 11.35 -17.97 -2.35
C SER A 284 10.07 -18.71 -1.99
N PHE A 285 10.12 -19.49 -0.91
CA PHE A 285 8.95 -20.14 -0.34
C PHE A 285 9.15 -20.49 1.14
N ILE A 286 8.07 -20.46 1.90
CA ILE A 286 8.02 -20.77 3.33
C ILE A 286 7.38 -22.14 3.55
N GLU A 287 7.95 -22.95 4.42
CA GLU A 287 7.34 -24.20 4.85
C GLU A 287 6.10 -23.95 5.72
N TYR A 288 4.99 -24.63 5.41
CA TYR A 288 3.80 -24.69 6.25
C TYR A 288 3.14 -26.06 6.11
N ASN A 289 3.00 -26.79 7.22
CA ASN A 289 2.43 -28.14 7.26
C ASN A 289 3.05 -29.13 6.25
N GLY A 290 4.37 -29.06 6.03
CA GLY A 290 5.09 -29.92 5.09
C GLY A 290 4.97 -29.52 3.61
N GLU A 291 4.30 -28.41 3.31
CA GLU A 291 4.21 -27.81 1.98
C GLU A 291 5.05 -26.53 1.88
N GLY A 292 5.59 -26.24 0.69
CA GLY A 292 6.30 -24.99 0.42
C GLY A 292 5.38 -23.98 -0.23
N LYS A 293 4.98 -22.95 0.52
CA LYS A 293 4.12 -21.86 0.07
C LYS A 293 4.95 -20.77 -0.61
N GLU A 294 4.61 -20.44 -1.86
CA GLU A 294 5.33 -19.42 -2.64
C GLU A 294 5.37 -18.07 -1.91
N LEU A 295 6.54 -17.44 -1.92
CA LEU A 295 6.77 -16.15 -1.29
C LEU A 295 7.32 -15.16 -2.32
N ILE A 296 6.63 -14.05 -2.55
CA ILE A 296 7.11 -12.93 -3.38
C ILE A 296 7.01 -11.65 -2.54
N GLU A 297 8.11 -10.91 -2.41
CA GLU A 297 8.17 -9.67 -1.60
C GLU A 297 7.63 -9.88 -0.17
N ASP A 298 8.00 -11.00 0.44
CA ASP A 298 7.57 -11.42 1.79
C ASP A 298 6.06 -11.65 1.95
N LEU A 299 5.32 -11.80 0.84
CA LEU A 299 3.91 -12.16 0.81
C LEU A 299 3.75 -13.59 0.33
N VAL A 300 2.97 -14.37 1.08
CA VAL A 300 2.54 -15.71 0.64
C VAL A 300 1.51 -15.52 -0.47
N ILE A 301 1.80 -16.04 -1.66
CA ILE A 301 0.98 -15.80 -2.85
C ILE A 301 -0.21 -16.75 -2.89
N THR A 302 -1.41 -16.18 -3.08
CA THR A 302 -2.64 -16.93 -3.28
C THR A 302 -2.87 -17.12 -4.77
N ARG A 303 -2.67 -18.36 -5.26
CA ARG A 303 -2.80 -18.68 -6.70
C ARG A 303 -4.21 -19.08 -7.13
N SER A 304 -5.05 -19.50 -6.21
CA SER A 304 -6.43 -19.89 -6.51
C SER A 304 -7.39 -19.25 -5.52
N LEU A 305 -8.56 -18.85 -6.02
CA LEU A 305 -9.70 -18.50 -5.20
C LEU A 305 -10.86 -19.41 -5.56
N ASP A 306 -11.43 -20.03 -4.54
CA ASP A 306 -12.70 -20.72 -4.59
C ASP A 306 -13.59 -20.19 -3.47
N LYS A 307 -14.84 -20.64 -3.49
CA LYS A 307 -15.85 -20.23 -2.50
C LYS A 307 -15.52 -20.71 -1.09
N GLU A 308 -14.89 -21.88 -0.94
CA GLU A 308 -14.51 -22.43 0.37
C GLU A 308 -13.48 -21.54 1.07
N LEU A 309 -12.45 -21.09 0.34
CA LEU A 309 -11.46 -20.14 0.85
C LEU A 309 -12.12 -18.81 1.24
N MET A 310 -13.05 -18.29 0.45
CA MET A 310 -13.80 -17.08 0.82
C MET A 310 -14.57 -17.26 2.13
N LEU A 311 -15.29 -18.37 2.28
CA LEU A 311 -16.03 -18.69 3.50
C LEU A 311 -15.12 -18.81 4.72
N GLN A 312 -13.96 -19.46 4.57
CA GLN A 312 -12.95 -19.52 5.61
C GLN A 312 -12.47 -18.12 6.01
N LYS A 313 -12.26 -17.22 5.04
CA LYS A 313 -11.79 -15.84 5.29
C LYS A 313 -12.87 -14.96 5.91
N ILE A 314 -14.14 -15.20 5.59
CA ILE A 314 -15.28 -14.56 6.27
C ILE A 314 -15.28 -14.92 7.75
N GLU A 315 -15.20 -16.20 8.08
CA GLU A 315 -15.20 -16.66 9.47
C GLU A 315 -13.99 -16.12 10.24
N GLN A 316 -12.77 -16.22 9.66
CA GLN A 316 -11.56 -15.66 10.28
C GLN A 316 -11.66 -14.16 10.51
N GLY A 317 -12.18 -13.41 9.54
CA GLY A 317 -12.38 -11.97 9.66
C GLY A 317 -13.42 -11.60 10.71
N LYS A 318 -14.51 -12.35 10.82
CA LYS A 318 -15.54 -12.18 11.88
C LYS A 318 -14.93 -12.36 13.27
N GLU A 319 -14.15 -13.43 13.47
CA GLU A 319 -13.47 -13.65 14.76
C GLU A 319 -12.46 -12.54 15.09
N PHE A 320 -11.72 -12.06 14.08
CA PHE A 320 -10.84 -10.90 14.28
C PHE A 320 -11.63 -9.66 14.71
N LEU A 321 -12.78 -9.38 14.10
CA LEU A 321 -13.62 -8.23 14.48
C LEU A 321 -14.12 -8.32 15.93
N PHE A 322 -14.50 -9.51 16.40
CA PHE A 322 -14.85 -9.72 17.81
C PHE A 322 -13.66 -9.40 18.72
N SER A 323 -12.44 -9.80 18.34
CA SER A 323 -11.23 -9.49 19.12
C SER A 323 -10.87 -7.99 19.15
N ALA A 324 -11.37 -7.20 18.19
CA ALA A 324 -11.14 -5.77 18.10
C ALA A 324 -12.11 -4.93 18.97
N GLU A 325 -13.03 -5.57 19.68
CA GLU A 325 -13.89 -4.94 20.68
C GLU A 325 -13.11 -4.62 21.96
N HIS A 326 -13.31 -3.42 22.52
CA HIS A 326 -12.83 -3.13 23.87
C HIS A 326 -13.77 -3.76 24.92
N PRO A 327 -13.28 -4.62 25.83
CA PRO A 327 -14.12 -5.48 26.67
C PRO A 327 -15.05 -4.74 27.63
N ASP A 328 -14.66 -3.55 28.11
CA ASP A 328 -15.46 -2.78 29.07
C ASP A 328 -16.24 -1.61 28.47
N GLU A 329 -15.88 -1.18 27.26
CA GLU A 329 -16.37 0.06 26.66
C GLU A 329 -17.19 -0.21 25.40
N HIS A 330 -17.11 -1.43 24.86
CA HIS A 330 -17.90 -1.92 23.73
C HIS A 330 -17.77 -1.11 22.43
N GLY A 331 -16.80 -0.20 22.38
CA GLY A 331 -16.32 0.43 21.16
C GLY A 331 -15.14 -0.33 20.56
N PHE A 332 -14.82 -0.03 19.30
CA PHE A 332 -13.83 -0.78 18.55
C PHE A 332 -12.57 0.03 18.27
N TYR A 333 -11.45 -0.69 18.21
CA TYR A 333 -10.17 -0.14 17.82
C TYR A 333 -10.11 0.12 16.31
N LYS A 334 -9.33 1.14 15.94
CA LYS A 334 -9.09 1.49 14.53
C LYS A 334 -8.11 0.52 13.84
N LYS A 335 -7.12 0.05 14.57
CA LYS A 335 -6.03 -0.78 14.04
C LYS A 335 -5.47 -1.70 15.12
N TYR A 336 -4.81 -2.75 14.67
CA TYR A 336 -3.97 -3.63 15.48
C TYR A 336 -2.56 -3.65 14.90
N ASP A 337 -1.60 -3.21 15.69
CA ASP A 337 -0.18 -3.24 15.34
C ASP A 337 0.37 -4.65 15.61
N THR A 338 0.48 -5.46 14.56
CA THR A 338 0.79 -6.90 14.69
C THR A 338 2.21 -7.19 15.14
N LEU A 339 3.15 -6.28 14.87
CA LEU A 339 4.54 -6.42 15.28
C LEU A 339 4.75 -6.07 16.76
N GLU A 340 3.96 -5.14 17.28
CA GLU A 340 4.04 -4.67 18.67
C GLU A 340 2.95 -5.27 19.57
N ASP A 341 2.07 -6.11 19.01
CA ASP A 341 0.89 -6.68 19.69
C ASP A 341 0.03 -5.61 20.39
N ASP A 342 -0.27 -4.50 19.70
CA ASP A 342 -0.95 -3.33 20.29
C ASP A 342 -2.15 -2.82 19.46
N PHE A 343 -3.33 -2.80 20.07
CA PHE A 343 -4.53 -2.15 19.52
C PHE A 343 -4.57 -0.62 19.75
N GLY A 344 -3.67 -0.11 20.59
CA GLY A 344 -3.59 1.30 20.95
C GLY A 344 -4.52 1.70 22.10
N CYS A 345 -4.64 3.00 22.33
CA CYS A 345 -5.33 3.56 23.50
C CYS A 345 -6.61 4.35 23.19
N ARG A 346 -7.19 4.15 22.00
CA ARG A 346 -8.36 4.90 21.53
C ARG A 346 -9.36 4.00 20.82
N LEU A 347 -10.63 4.23 21.09
CA LEU A 347 -11.74 3.70 20.31
C LEU A 347 -12.20 4.80 19.34
N HIS A 348 -12.59 4.41 18.13
CA HIS A 348 -12.94 5.39 17.11
C HIS A 348 -14.36 5.16 16.61
N THR A 349 -15.21 6.18 16.73
CA THR A 349 -16.65 6.08 16.44
C THR A 349 -16.93 5.62 15.01
N VAL A 350 -16.19 6.15 14.03
CA VAL A 350 -16.37 5.76 12.62
C VAL A 350 -16.04 4.28 12.39
N TYR A 351 -15.02 3.74 13.08
CA TYR A 351 -14.66 2.32 12.96
C TYR A 351 -15.64 1.44 13.72
N SER A 352 -16.10 1.87 14.91
CA SER A 352 -17.18 1.19 15.63
C SER A 352 -18.44 1.10 14.77
N ALA A 353 -18.89 2.21 14.17
CA ALA A 353 -20.05 2.24 13.28
C ALA A 353 -19.87 1.27 12.10
N SER A 354 -18.71 1.30 11.43
CA SER A 354 -18.38 0.40 10.31
C SER A 354 -18.41 -1.08 10.70
N ILE A 355 -17.85 -1.42 11.87
CA ILE A 355 -17.79 -2.80 12.35
C ILE A 355 -19.17 -3.30 12.73
N ILE A 356 -19.96 -2.51 13.47
CA ILE A 356 -21.35 -2.86 13.78
C ILE A 356 -22.13 -3.10 12.49
N TYR A 357 -22.02 -2.20 11.51
CA TYR A 357 -22.68 -2.37 10.21
C TYR A 357 -22.24 -3.66 9.49
N THR A 358 -20.95 -3.99 9.55
CA THR A 358 -20.42 -5.25 8.98
C THR A 358 -20.95 -6.47 9.72
N PHE A 359 -21.06 -6.41 11.05
CA PHE A 359 -21.66 -7.47 11.85
C PHE A 359 -23.13 -7.69 11.52
N LEU A 360 -23.90 -6.63 11.27
CA LEU A 360 -25.30 -6.77 10.84
C LEU A 360 -25.42 -7.53 9.51
N LYS A 361 -24.51 -7.28 8.56
CA LYS A 361 -24.41 -8.05 7.31
C LYS A 361 -23.96 -9.50 7.53
N LEU A 362 -23.00 -9.73 8.41
CA LEU A 362 -22.57 -11.08 8.81
C LEU A 362 -23.71 -11.86 9.44
N TYR A 363 -24.50 -11.23 10.32
CA TYR A 363 -25.65 -11.84 10.93
C TYR A 363 -26.70 -12.24 9.89
N ASP A 364 -27.00 -11.40 8.90
CA ASP A 364 -27.90 -11.79 7.81
C ASP A 364 -27.43 -13.05 7.08
N TYR A 365 -26.11 -13.19 6.95
CA TYR A 365 -25.49 -14.31 6.26
C TYR A 365 -25.48 -15.61 7.08
N ASP A 366 -24.95 -15.61 8.31
CA ASP A 366 -24.71 -16.84 9.08
C ASP A 366 -25.57 -16.99 10.35
N GLN A 367 -26.33 -15.96 10.72
CA GLN A 367 -27.19 -15.92 11.90
C GLN A 367 -26.44 -16.19 13.22
N ASP A 368 -25.19 -15.72 13.34
CA ASP A 368 -24.41 -15.82 14.57
C ASP A 368 -25.01 -14.98 15.71
N GLU A 369 -25.70 -15.64 16.64
CA GLU A 369 -26.43 -14.99 17.75
C GLU A 369 -25.55 -14.12 18.65
N ARG A 370 -24.23 -14.34 18.70
CA ARG A 370 -23.30 -13.47 19.45
C ARG A 370 -23.41 -12.02 18.98
N ILE A 371 -23.66 -11.81 17.69
CA ILE A 371 -23.83 -10.48 17.10
C ILE A 371 -25.05 -9.79 17.70
N MET A 372 -26.20 -10.47 17.71
CA MET A 372 -27.45 -9.91 18.24
C MET A 372 -27.39 -9.68 19.75
N GLU A 373 -26.71 -10.57 20.48
CA GLU A 373 -26.49 -10.43 21.92
C GLU A 373 -25.64 -9.19 22.25
N SER A 374 -24.67 -8.82 21.41
CA SER A 374 -23.78 -7.68 21.63
C SER A 374 -24.29 -6.33 21.11
N ILE A 375 -25.28 -6.32 20.19
CA ILE A 375 -25.85 -5.08 19.62
C ILE A 375 -26.23 -4.04 20.69
N PRO A 376 -26.92 -4.37 21.80
CA PRO A 376 -27.30 -3.37 22.79
C PRO A 376 -26.10 -2.57 23.32
N ASP A 377 -25.00 -3.24 23.65
CA ASP A 377 -23.81 -2.61 24.22
C ASP A 377 -23.06 -1.78 23.16
N TRP A 378 -22.90 -2.32 21.95
CA TRP A 378 -22.26 -1.60 20.84
C TRP A 378 -23.06 -0.34 20.42
N ALA A 379 -24.39 -0.45 20.39
CA ALA A 379 -25.26 0.65 20.04
C ALA A 379 -25.28 1.72 21.13
N ASP A 380 -25.25 1.33 22.41
CA ASP A 380 -25.12 2.28 23.52
C ASP A 380 -23.77 3.02 23.48
N PHE A 381 -22.66 2.36 23.13
CA PHE A 381 -21.39 3.04 22.85
C PHE A 381 -21.56 4.09 21.75
N LEU A 382 -22.11 3.70 20.59
CA LEU A 382 -22.27 4.57 19.43
C LEU A 382 -23.14 5.80 19.75
N LEU A 383 -24.30 5.59 20.40
CA LEU A 383 -25.20 6.65 20.86
C LEU A 383 -24.51 7.58 21.85
N SER A 384 -23.68 7.03 22.75
CA SER A 384 -22.93 7.84 23.70
C SER A 384 -21.98 8.82 23.01
N MET A 385 -21.50 8.50 21.81
CA MET A 385 -20.55 9.33 21.07
C MET A 385 -21.21 10.52 20.37
N GLN A 386 -22.54 10.65 20.39
CA GLN A 386 -23.25 11.81 19.86
C GLN A 386 -23.22 12.99 20.84
N SER A 387 -22.84 14.17 20.36
CA SER A 387 -22.94 15.41 21.13
C SER A 387 -24.40 15.84 21.26
N LYS A 388 -24.83 16.04 22.51
CA LYS A 388 -26.18 16.51 22.86
C LYS A 388 -26.18 17.95 23.41
N ASP A 389 -25.09 18.70 23.25
CA ASP A 389 -24.98 20.08 23.72
C ASP A 389 -25.57 21.06 22.68
N GLU A 390 -26.87 21.36 22.84
CA GLU A 390 -27.67 22.27 22.00
C GLU A 390 -27.03 23.67 21.80
N GLY A 391 -26.14 24.09 22.70
CA GLY A 391 -25.49 25.40 22.63
C GLY A 391 -24.25 25.46 21.74
N THR A 392 -23.86 24.36 21.09
CA THR A 392 -22.58 24.23 20.39
C THR A 392 -22.73 23.98 18.89
N GLU A 393 -21.71 24.34 18.12
CA GLU A 393 -21.60 24.00 16.68
C GLU A 393 -21.58 22.49 16.42
N ALA A 394 -21.31 21.69 17.45
CA ALA A 394 -21.25 20.24 17.38
C ALA A 394 -22.57 19.53 17.76
N TYR A 395 -23.66 20.25 18.06
CA TYR A 395 -24.92 19.62 18.45
C TYR A 395 -25.40 18.64 17.39
N GLY A 396 -25.52 17.36 17.75
CA GLY A 396 -25.93 16.26 16.89
C GLY A 396 -24.80 15.50 16.19
N ALA A 397 -23.60 16.08 16.14
CA ALA A 397 -22.43 15.44 15.57
C ALA A 397 -21.87 14.32 16.47
N PHE A 398 -21.13 13.39 15.87
CA PHE A 398 -20.46 12.33 16.61
C PHE A 398 -18.98 12.64 16.86
N HIS A 399 -18.55 12.48 18.10
CA HIS A 399 -17.13 12.59 18.47
C HIS A 399 -16.29 11.60 17.67
N TYR A 400 -15.15 12.03 17.15
CA TYR A 400 -14.30 11.20 16.29
C TYR A 400 -13.65 10.01 17.03
N SER A 401 -13.24 10.19 18.28
CA SER A 401 -12.61 9.14 19.08
C SER A 401 -12.83 9.30 20.57
N TYR A 402 -12.70 8.19 21.30
CA TYR A 402 -12.80 8.09 22.75
C TYR A 402 -11.51 7.55 23.36
N TYR A 403 -11.00 8.22 24.40
CA TYR A 403 -9.78 7.86 25.11
C TYR A 403 -10.16 7.12 26.40
N PHE A 404 -10.33 5.79 26.31
CA PHE A 404 -10.82 4.97 27.43
C PHE A 404 -9.96 5.04 28.70
N LYS A 405 -8.67 5.37 28.60
CA LYS A 405 -7.81 5.58 29.78
C LYS A 405 -8.14 6.86 30.56
N THR A 406 -8.68 7.89 29.91
CA THR A 406 -9.02 9.18 30.55
C THR A 406 -10.53 9.39 30.66
N GLY A 407 -11.34 8.63 29.93
CA GLY A 407 -12.78 8.84 29.80
C GLY A 407 -13.13 10.06 28.94
N GLU A 408 -12.17 10.62 28.20
CA GLU A 408 -12.37 11.83 27.41
C GLU A 408 -12.79 11.50 25.97
N LYS A 409 -13.70 12.32 25.43
CA LYS A 409 -14.07 12.30 24.01
C LYS A 409 -13.33 13.41 23.27
N GLN A 410 -12.75 13.09 22.11
CA GLN A 410 -12.07 14.10 21.29
C GLN A 410 -13.09 15.15 20.85
N GLN A 411 -12.78 16.43 21.05
CA GLN A 411 -13.58 17.55 20.56
C GLN A 411 -13.34 17.82 19.07
N ARG A 412 -13.48 16.76 18.26
CA ARG A 412 -13.34 16.76 16.81
C ARG A 412 -14.51 15.98 16.22
N PHE A 413 -15.17 16.58 15.25
CA PHE A 413 -16.38 16.07 14.62
C PHE A 413 -16.18 16.10 13.11
N VAL A 414 -16.18 14.93 12.50
CA VAL A 414 -15.89 14.76 11.07
C VAL A 414 -17.19 14.34 10.40
N VAL A 415 -17.53 14.95 9.26
CA VAL A 415 -18.79 14.64 8.57
C VAL A 415 -18.88 13.17 8.17
N GLY A 416 -17.76 12.57 7.77
CA GLY A 416 -17.66 11.13 7.50
C GLY A 416 -17.95 10.24 8.72
N THR A 417 -17.61 10.67 9.93
CA THR A 417 -17.95 9.93 11.16
C THR A 417 -19.45 9.96 11.41
N THR A 418 -20.07 11.14 11.35
CA THR A 418 -21.53 11.28 11.53
C THR A 418 -22.29 10.53 10.44
N ALA A 419 -21.88 10.65 9.18
CA ALA A 419 -22.49 9.95 8.05
C ALA A 419 -22.48 8.43 8.23
N LEU A 420 -21.34 7.84 8.59
CA LEU A 420 -21.28 6.39 8.80
C LEU A 420 -22.06 5.94 10.04
N SER A 421 -22.09 6.74 11.12
CA SER A 421 -22.97 6.48 12.25
C SER A 421 -24.44 6.44 11.84
N ILE A 422 -24.89 7.34 10.95
CA ILE A 422 -26.26 7.33 10.41
C ILE A 422 -26.55 6.01 9.69
N PHE A 423 -25.63 5.50 8.87
CA PHE A 423 -25.84 4.22 8.15
C PHE A 423 -26.13 3.10 9.14
N THR A 424 -25.28 2.97 10.15
CA THR A 424 -25.39 1.94 11.18
C THR A 424 -26.66 2.10 12.02
N LEU A 425 -26.99 3.33 12.41
CA LEU A 425 -28.19 3.60 13.22
C LEU A 425 -29.49 3.31 12.46
N LEU A 426 -29.54 3.61 11.16
CA LEU A 426 -30.69 3.24 10.34
C LEU A 426 -30.85 1.72 10.22
N ASP A 427 -29.76 0.98 9.98
CA ASP A 427 -29.83 -0.49 9.91
C ASP A 427 -30.21 -1.12 11.27
N LEU A 428 -29.71 -0.56 12.37
CA LEU A 428 -30.14 -0.94 13.72
C LEU A 428 -31.62 -0.64 13.96
N TYR A 429 -32.12 0.51 13.51
CA TYR A 429 -33.54 0.87 13.61
C TYR A 429 -34.41 -0.12 12.85
N ASP A 430 -34.07 -0.44 11.60
CA ASP A 430 -34.84 -1.35 10.75
C ASP A 430 -34.96 -2.75 11.37
N ARG A 431 -33.89 -3.23 12.03
CA ARG A 431 -33.85 -4.57 12.64
C ARG A 431 -34.51 -4.65 14.00
N THR A 432 -34.40 -3.59 14.81
CA THR A 432 -34.82 -3.62 16.22
C THR A 432 -36.12 -2.88 16.50
N GLY A 433 -36.47 -1.92 15.64
CA GLY A 433 -37.57 -0.98 15.85
C GLY A 433 -37.34 0.03 16.99
N ASP A 434 -36.13 0.14 17.55
CA ASP A 434 -35.83 1.07 18.64
C ASP A 434 -35.68 2.51 18.10
N SER A 435 -36.65 3.38 18.43
CA SER A 435 -36.69 4.75 17.92
C SER A 435 -35.49 5.60 18.31
N ARG A 436 -34.75 5.23 19.37
CA ARG A 436 -33.52 5.95 19.77
C ARG A 436 -32.51 6.03 18.64
N TYR A 437 -32.46 5.02 17.77
CA TYR A 437 -31.52 4.98 16.66
C TYR A 437 -31.93 5.92 15.54
N LEU A 438 -33.20 5.93 15.14
CA LEU A 438 -33.73 6.88 14.15
C LEU A 438 -33.61 8.33 14.64
N GLU A 439 -34.03 8.62 15.88
CA GLU A 439 -33.92 9.95 16.48
C GLU A 439 -32.46 10.44 16.54
N SER A 440 -31.50 9.53 16.77
CA SER A 440 -30.08 9.85 16.74
C SER A 440 -29.56 10.08 15.32
N ALA A 441 -30.05 9.30 14.34
CA ALA A 441 -29.72 9.45 12.94
C ALA A 441 -30.23 10.80 12.38
N GLU A 442 -31.47 11.17 12.66
CA GLU A 442 -32.08 12.47 12.32
C GLU A 442 -31.25 13.63 12.86
N LEU A 443 -30.90 13.58 14.16
CA LEU A 443 -30.09 14.62 14.78
C LEU A 443 -28.68 14.72 14.16
N GLY A 444 -28.12 13.59 13.70
CA GLY A 444 -26.89 13.57 12.93
C GLY A 444 -27.07 14.20 11.54
N GLY A 445 -28.18 13.90 10.86
CA GLY A 445 -28.59 14.47 9.59
C GLY A 445 -28.71 15.99 9.66
N ASP A 446 -29.40 16.52 10.65
CA ASP A 446 -29.55 17.97 10.89
C ASP A 446 -28.21 18.68 11.11
N TRP A 447 -27.24 17.98 11.69
CA TRP A 447 -25.88 18.51 11.78
C TRP A 447 -25.16 18.48 10.43
N LEU A 448 -25.34 17.43 9.64
CA LEU A 448 -24.78 17.37 8.28
C LEU A 448 -25.34 18.48 7.39
N THR A 449 -26.65 18.75 7.40
CA THR A 449 -27.23 19.83 6.57
C THR A 449 -26.60 21.19 6.91
N ARG A 450 -26.35 21.48 8.19
CA ARG A 450 -25.65 22.70 8.64
C ARG A 450 -24.16 22.75 8.26
N MET A 451 -23.55 21.63 7.95
CA MET A 451 -22.14 21.56 7.53
C MET A 451 -21.94 21.82 6.03
N GLN A 452 -23.02 21.80 5.24
CA GLN A 452 -22.96 22.12 3.82
C GLN A 452 -22.69 23.61 3.60
N LYS A 453 -21.78 23.92 2.69
CA LYS A 453 -21.49 25.29 2.24
C LYS A 453 -22.52 25.70 1.20
N SER A 454 -22.58 27.00 0.89
CA SER A 454 -23.48 27.53 -0.14
C SER A 454 -23.19 27.08 -1.58
N ASP A 455 -22.08 26.36 -1.81
CA ASP A 455 -21.70 25.78 -3.09
C ASP A 455 -22.01 24.27 -3.16
N GLY A 456 -22.82 23.74 -2.24
CA GLY A 456 -23.20 22.32 -2.16
C GLY A 456 -22.14 21.42 -1.52
N VAL A 457 -20.90 21.89 -1.36
CA VAL A 457 -19.79 21.09 -0.82
C VAL A 457 -19.78 21.11 0.71
N MET A 458 -19.40 19.98 1.32
CA MET A 458 -19.31 19.85 2.78
C MET A 458 -18.06 20.48 3.37
N ASN A 459 -18.20 21.13 4.53
CA ASN A 459 -17.07 21.31 5.44
C ASN A 459 -16.64 19.94 5.98
N ALA A 460 -15.36 19.60 5.89
CA ALA A 460 -14.87 18.25 6.22
C ALA A 460 -14.99 17.90 7.72
N TYR A 461 -14.79 18.89 8.59
CA TYR A 461 -14.85 18.71 10.03
C TYR A 461 -14.99 20.06 10.76
N ILE A 462 -15.38 19.98 12.03
CA ILE A 462 -15.10 21.03 13.02
C ILE A 462 -14.26 20.43 14.16
N GLU A 463 -13.32 21.21 14.68
CA GLU A 463 -12.48 20.81 15.81
C GLU A 463 -12.35 21.97 16.80
N TYR A 464 -12.42 21.67 18.09
CA TYR A 464 -12.19 22.66 19.13
C TYR A 464 -10.71 22.66 19.52
N ASP A 465 -9.99 23.68 19.05
CA ASP A 465 -8.57 23.86 19.34
C ASP A 465 -8.30 25.24 19.95
N TYR A 466 -7.43 25.29 20.97
CA TYR A 466 -7.06 26.51 21.69
C TYR A 466 -8.22 27.44 22.11
N GLY A 467 -9.38 26.87 22.47
CA GLY A 467 -10.52 27.64 22.96
C GLY A 467 -11.45 28.21 21.88
N ARG A 468 -11.30 27.77 20.62
CA ARG A 468 -12.16 28.16 19.50
C ARG A 468 -12.47 26.96 18.61
N TRP A 469 -13.58 27.05 17.88
CA TRP A 469 -13.89 26.10 16.81
C TRP A 469 -13.12 26.47 15.54
N GLU A 470 -12.52 25.47 14.91
CA GLU A 470 -11.88 25.55 13.60
C GLU A 470 -12.60 24.61 12.64
N THR A 471 -12.99 25.15 11.47
CA THR A 471 -13.69 24.41 10.42
C THR A 471 -12.70 23.99 9.34
N GLY A 472 -12.72 22.72 8.94
CA GLY A 472 -11.97 22.22 7.79
C GLY A 472 -12.73 22.51 6.50
N ASP A 473 -12.25 23.48 5.73
CA ASP A 473 -12.90 24.02 4.52
C ASP A 473 -12.55 23.29 3.22
N ARG A 474 -11.60 22.36 3.27
CA ARG A 474 -11.13 21.65 2.08
C ARG A 474 -12.13 20.61 1.58
N GLU A 475 -12.33 20.58 0.27
CA GLU A 475 -13.14 19.58 -0.41
C GLU A 475 -12.50 18.19 -0.33
N SER A 476 -13.33 17.22 0.06
CA SER A 476 -12.99 15.79 0.08
C SER A 476 -14.11 15.02 -0.62
N LEU A 477 -13.81 14.32 -1.71
CA LEU A 477 -14.81 13.52 -2.41
C LEU A 477 -15.32 12.36 -1.54
N LEU A 478 -14.45 11.82 -0.68
CA LEU A 478 -14.81 10.86 0.37
C LEU A 478 -15.91 11.42 1.28
N TYR A 479 -15.71 12.62 1.82
CA TYR A 479 -16.63 13.18 2.81
C TYR A 479 -17.95 13.63 2.19
N ASN A 480 -17.90 14.27 1.02
CA ASN A 480 -19.11 14.61 0.27
C ASN A 480 -19.89 13.33 -0.08
N GLY A 481 -19.21 12.28 -0.56
CA GLY A 481 -19.85 11.02 -0.94
C GLY A 481 -20.49 10.29 0.25
N GLN A 482 -19.82 10.25 1.40
CA GLN A 482 -20.40 9.67 2.62
C GLN A 482 -21.65 10.44 3.08
N VAL A 483 -21.63 11.76 3.01
CA VAL A 483 -22.79 12.60 3.38
C VAL A 483 -23.94 12.43 2.40
N LEU A 484 -23.67 12.44 1.09
CA LEU A 484 -24.66 12.17 0.06
C LEU A 484 -25.39 10.84 0.31
N ALA A 485 -24.62 9.76 0.54
CA ALA A 485 -25.18 8.46 0.87
C ALA A 485 -25.98 8.46 2.19
N ALA A 486 -25.53 9.20 3.22
CA ALA A 486 -26.21 9.28 4.52
C ALA A 486 -27.58 9.94 4.39
N LEU A 487 -27.59 11.13 3.77
CA LEU A 487 -28.80 11.93 3.62
C LEU A 487 -29.79 11.27 2.66
N SER A 488 -29.32 10.58 1.63
CA SER A 488 -30.18 9.78 0.74
C SER A 488 -30.92 8.68 1.50
N ARG A 489 -30.21 7.92 2.35
CA ARG A 489 -30.82 6.87 3.19
C ARG A 489 -31.74 7.45 4.27
N LEU A 490 -31.36 8.56 4.87
CA LEU A 490 -32.17 9.23 5.88
C LEU A 490 -33.47 9.75 5.27
N TYR A 491 -33.43 10.32 4.05
CA TYR A 491 -34.64 10.70 3.31
C TYR A 491 -35.56 9.51 3.04
N ILE A 492 -35.03 8.33 2.68
CA ILE A 492 -35.85 7.10 2.54
C ILE A 492 -36.57 6.77 3.86
N ALA A 493 -35.88 6.93 5.00
CA ALA A 493 -36.41 6.58 6.30
C ALA A 493 -37.43 7.60 6.85
N THR A 494 -37.27 8.89 6.54
CA THR A 494 -38.03 9.98 7.18
C THR A 494 -38.96 10.74 6.24
N GLU A 495 -38.72 10.70 4.92
CA GLU A 495 -39.35 11.54 3.90
C GLU A 495 -39.13 13.06 4.12
N GLU A 496 -38.17 13.46 4.96
CA GLU A 496 -37.88 14.87 5.26
C GLU A 496 -37.12 15.55 4.12
N GLN A 497 -37.78 16.53 3.48
CA GLN A 497 -37.31 17.15 2.24
C GLN A 497 -35.94 17.83 2.36
N GLU A 498 -35.59 18.36 3.53
CA GLU A 498 -34.28 19.03 3.74
C GLU A 498 -33.10 18.08 3.46
N TYR A 499 -33.25 16.79 3.79
CA TYR A 499 -32.21 15.79 3.51
C TYR A 499 -32.08 15.49 2.01
N TYR A 500 -33.20 15.43 1.29
CA TYR A 500 -33.20 15.30 -0.17
C TYR A 500 -32.51 16.51 -0.82
N ASP A 501 -32.93 17.73 -0.47
CA ASP A 501 -32.43 18.97 -1.09
C ASP A 501 -30.90 19.11 -0.87
N THR A 502 -30.44 18.83 0.35
CA THR A 502 -29.00 18.85 0.68
C THR A 502 -28.23 17.78 -0.11
N ALA A 503 -28.79 16.57 -0.24
CA ALA A 503 -28.19 15.49 -1.02
C ALA A 503 -28.10 15.82 -2.52
N GLU A 504 -29.16 16.41 -3.08
CA GLU A 504 -29.23 16.83 -4.48
C GLU A 504 -28.11 17.83 -4.83
N GLU A 505 -27.86 18.83 -3.98
CA GLU A 505 -26.76 19.79 -4.20
C GLU A 505 -25.37 19.11 -4.25
N ILE A 506 -25.14 18.06 -3.47
CA ILE A 506 -23.89 17.28 -3.52
C ILE A 506 -23.81 16.45 -4.81
N ALA A 507 -24.91 15.81 -5.20
CA ALA A 507 -24.99 15.01 -6.42
C ALA A 507 -24.77 15.88 -7.67
N GLU A 508 -25.37 17.07 -7.73
CA GLU A 508 -25.16 18.04 -8.79
C GLU A 508 -23.69 18.47 -8.89
N HIS A 509 -23.04 18.78 -7.77
CA HIS A 509 -21.61 19.10 -7.71
C HIS A 509 -20.75 17.96 -8.26
N PHE A 510 -21.02 16.71 -7.86
CA PHE A 510 -20.31 15.54 -8.39
C PHE A 510 -20.50 15.37 -9.90
N CYS A 511 -21.72 15.54 -10.40
CA CYS A 511 -21.99 15.45 -11.82
C CYS A 511 -21.28 16.55 -12.61
N GLU A 512 -21.28 17.79 -12.11
CA GLU A 512 -20.53 18.89 -12.72
C GLU A 512 -19.03 18.57 -12.79
N ARG A 513 -18.46 18.01 -11.72
CA ARG A 513 -17.05 17.60 -11.71
C ARG A 513 -16.77 16.50 -12.72
N VAL A 514 -17.62 15.48 -12.82
CA VAL A 514 -17.46 14.42 -13.82
C VAL A 514 -17.52 14.98 -15.25
N GLU A 515 -18.45 15.90 -15.54
CA GLU A 515 -18.57 16.51 -16.86
C GLU A 515 -17.38 17.40 -17.22
N ASN A 516 -16.79 18.08 -16.25
CA ASN A 516 -15.66 18.99 -16.45
C ASN A 516 -14.30 18.28 -16.48
N GLU A 517 -14.11 17.25 -15.65
CA GLU A 517 -12.82 16.62 -15.38
C GLU A 517 -12.73 15.16 -15.87
N GLY A 518 -13.86 14.54 -16.18
CA GLY A 518 -13.98 13.10 -16.45
C GLY A 518 -14.20 12.27 -15.19
N CYS A 519 -14.28 10.95 -15.35
CA CYS A 519 -14.60 10.03 -14.25
C CYS A 519 -13.44 9.76 -13.29
N TYR A 520 -12.20 10.06 -13.68
CA TYR A 520 -11.03 9.82 -12.86
C TYR A 520 -10.68 11.05 -12.03
N LEU A 521 -11.28 11.13 -10.85
CA LEU A 521 -11.33 12.35 -10.04
C LEU A 521 -10.33 12.33 -8.87
N GLY A 522 -9.92 13.53 -8.47
CA GLY A 522 -9.17 13.82 -7.24
C GLY A 522 -9.86 14.91 -6.42
N ASP A 523 -9.28 15.29 -5.29
CA ASP A 523 -9.79 16.33 -4.40
C ASP A 523 -8.65 17.14 -3.78
N GLU A 524 -8.95 18.03 -2.84
CA GLU A 524 -7.94 18.88 -2.19
C GLU A 524 -7.05 18.12 -1.19
N TYR A 525 -7.34 16.84 -0.94
CA TYR A 525 -6.53 15.93 -0.14
C TYR A 525 -5.72 14.93 -0.98
N ARG A 526 -6.21 14.59 -2.18
CA ARG A 526 -5.66 13.50 -3.01
C ARG A 526 -5.64 13.89 -4.48
N THR A 527 -4.52 13.62 -5.15
CA THR A 527 -4.49 13.65 -6.62
C THR A 527 -5.49 12.66 -7.22
N PRO A 528 -5.89 12.83 -8.49
CA PRO A 528 -6.80 11.90 -9.14
C PRO A 528 -6.42 10.42 -8.97
N ASN A 529 -7.36 9.63 -8.45
CA ASN A 529 -7.12 8.25 -8.05
C ASN A 529 -8.43 7.41 -8.10
N PRO A 530 -8.33 6.07 -8.19
CA PRO A 530 -9.50 5.20 -8.26
C PRO A 530 -10.41 5.29 -7.02
N ILE A 531 -9.84 5.49 -5.82
CA ILE A 531 -10.61 5.54 -4.57
C ILE A 531 -11.52 6.78 -4.55
N SER A 532 -10.98 7.96 -4.85
CA SER A 532 -11.75 9.21 -4.95
C SER A 532 -12.88 9.12 -5.98
N SER A 533 -12.60 8.50 -7.12
CA SER A 533 -13.60 8.26 -8.17
C SER A 533 -14.72 7.32 -7.70
N ALA A 534 -14.35 6.27 -6.96
CA ALA A 534 -15.29 5.29 -6.45
C ALA A 534 -16.23 5.85 -5.37
N TRP A 535 -15.80 6.84 -4.57
CA TRP A 535 -16.69 7.56 -3.65
C TRP A 535 -17.82 8.28 -4.36
N VAL A 536 -17.54 8.87 -5.53
CA VAL A 536 -18.56 9.50 -6.36
C VAL A 536 -19.55 8.47 -6.90
N ILE A 537 -19.06 7.35 -7.43
CA ILE A 537 -19.91 6.27 -7.97
C ILE A 537 -20.84 5.71 -6.89
N MET A 538 -20.31 5.30 -5.73
CA MET A 538 -21.12 4.68 -4.68
C MET A 538 -22.18 5.63 -4.13
N SER A 539 -21.83 6.89 -3.93
CA SER A 539 -22.78 7.86 -3.37
C SER A 539 -23.87 8.24 -4.36
N LEU A 540 -23.57 8.31 -5.66
CA LEU A 540 -24.58 8.45 -6.70
C LEU A 540 -25.47 7.21 -6.84
N LEU A 541 -24.96 5.99 -6.59
CA LEU A 541 -25.80 4.78 -6.52
C LEU A 541 -26.84 4.90 -5.40
N ASP A 542 -26.45 5.38 -4.22
CA ASP A 542 -27.38 5.58 -3.10
C ASP A 542 -28.38 6.72 -3.38
N PHE A 543 -27.93 7.82 -4.00
CA PHE A 543 -28.82 8.91 -4.41
C PHE A 543 -29.80 8.46 -5.51
N TYR A 544 -29.34 7.64 -6.46
CA TYR A 544 -30.19 7.12 -7.54
C TYR A 544 -31.43 6.36 -7.02
N LYS A 545 -31.34 5.76 -5.82
CA LYS A 545 -32.45 5.05 -5.19
C LYS A 545 -33.64 5.97 -4.91
N ILE A 546 -33.41 7.27 -4.71
CA ILE A 546 -34.42 8.27 -4.32
C ILE A 546 -34.86 9.18 -5.47
N ASP A 547 -33.97 9.61 -6.37
CA ASP A 547 -34.32 10.54 -7.46
C ASP A 547 -34.73 9.82 -8.75
N ARG A 548 -34.13 8.64 -9.02
CA ARG A 548 -34.32 7.79 -10.21
C ARG A 548 -34.06 8.50 -11.54
N ASP A 549 -33.21 9.54 -11.57
CA ASP A 549 -32.88 10.27 -12.81
C ASP A 549 -31.92 9.47 -13.70
N ASP A 550 -32.28 9.29 -14.97
CA ASP A 550 -31.46 8.62 -15.98
C ASP A 550 -30.09 9.31 -16.16
N TYR A 551 -29.98 10.60 -15.90
CA TYR A 551 -28.72 11.34 -15.93
C TYR A 551 -27.70 10.78 -14.92
N HIS A 552 -28.12 10.56 -13.68
CA HIS A 552 -27.26 9.97 -12.64
C HIS A 552 -26.90 8.52 -12.98
N LYS A 553 -27.88 7.73 -13.46
CA LYS A 553 -27.64 6.36 -13.94
C LYS A 553 -26.57 6.30 -15.03
N ASP A 554 -26.64 7.19 -16.02
CA ASP A 554 -25.67 7.23 -17.11
C ASP A 554 -24.27 7.59 -16.62
N ILE A 555 -24.14 8.53 -15.66
CA ILE A 555 -22.87 8.88 -15.01
C ILE A 555 -22.31 7.68 -14.24
N ILE A 556 -23.13 7.00 -13.44
CA ILE A 556 -22.74 5.83 -12.65
C ILE A 556 -22.18 4.73 -13.57
N LEU A 557 -22.90 4.35 -14.62
CA LEU A 557 -22.48 3.31 -15.56
C LEU A 557 -21.20 3.72 -16.31
N ARG A 558 -21.12 4.97 -16.79
CA ARG A 558 -19.95 5.50 -17.49
C ARG A 558 -18.71 5.48 -16.60
N CYS A 559 -18.80 5.98 -15.38
CA CYS A 559 -17.68 6.06 -14.46
C CYS A 559 -17.30 4.72 -13.85
N GLY A 560 -18.28 3.84 -13.61
CA GLY A 560 -18.02 2.45 -13.25
C GLY A 560 -17.22 1.73 -14.33
N SER A 561 -17.56 1.92 -15.62
CA SER A 561 -16.78 1.35 -16.73
C SER A 561 -15.36 1.93 -16.84
N ASP A 562 -15.17 3.25 -16.69
CA ASP A 562 -13.82 3.86 -16.71
C ASP A 562 -12.96 3.33 -15.55
N LEU A 563 -13.55 3.18 -14.37
CA LEU A 563 -12.85 2.62 -13.21
C LEU A 563 -12.44 1.16 -13.42
N LEU A 564 -13.34 0.35 -13.99
CA LEU A 564 -13.09 -1.06 -14.32
C LEU A 564 -11.90 -1.24 -15.28
N GLU A 565 -11.75 -0.36 -16.27
CA GLU A 565 -10.65 -0.41 -17.26
C GLU A 565 -9.26 -0.16 -16.66
N ARG A 566 -9.19 0.32 -15.42
CA ARG A 566 -7.94 0.65 -14.71
C ARG A 566 -7.48 -0.44 -13.73
N GLN A 567 -8.20 -1.55 -13.65
CA GLN A 567 -7.82 -2.67 -12.79
C GLN A 567 -6.54 -3.34 -13.33
N GLU A 568 -5.62 -3.70 -12.44
CA GLU A 568 -4.43 -4.46 -12.77
C GLU A 568 -4.83 -5.91 -13.12
N THR A 569 -4.42 -6.36 -14.30
CA THR A 569 -4.78 -7.68 -14.84
C THR A 569 -3.57 -8.44 -15.39
N ASP A 570 -2.35 -7.92 -15.19
CA ASP A 570 -1.11 -8.61 -15.53
C ASP A 570 -0.85 -9.78 -14.57
N VAL A 571 -1.14 -10.99 -15.04
CA VAL A 571 -0.88 -12.23 -14.31
C VAL A 571 0.60 -12.47 -13.99
N SER A 572 1.52 -11.77 -14.67
CA SER A 572 2.96 -11.82 -14.34
C SER A 572 3.31 -10.96 -13.11
N SER A 573 2.35 -10.21 -12.58
CA SER A 573 2.47 -9.41 -11.36
C SER A 573 1.47 -9.87 -10.28
N PRO A 574 1.63 -11.10 -9.74
CA PRO A 574 0.66 -11.67 -8.78
C PRO A 574 0.51 -10.85 -7.49
N VAL A 575 1.51 -10.04 -7.12
CA VAL A 575 1.43 -9.14 -5.96
C VAL A 575 0.40 -8.03 -6.17
N TYR A 576 0.15 -7.59 -7.40
CA TYR A 576 -0.75 -6.49 -7.73
C TYR A 576 -1.98 -6.90 -8.54
N TYR A 577 -2.02 -8.13 -9.03
CA TYR A 577 -3.13 -8.65 -9.82
C TYR A 577 -4.47 -8.45 -9.12
N GLY A 578 -5.43 -7.80 -9.80
CA GLY A 578 -6.75 -7.50 -9.28
C GLY A 578 -6.89 -6.18 -8.50
N SER A 579 -5.78 -5.54 -8.12
CA SER A 579 -5.80 -4.22 -7.48
C SER A 579 -5.96 -3.07 -8.50
N TRP A 580 -6.07 -1.84 -8.03
CA TRP A 580 -6.01 -0.65 -8.89
C TRP A 580 -4.76 0.18 -8.66
N HIS A 581 -4.12 0.62 -9.75
CA HIS A 581 -3.01 1.56 -9.64
C HIS A 581 -3.44 2.86 -8.95
N GLY A 582 -2.66 3.31 -7.96
CA GLY A 582 -3.02 4.46 -7.12
C GLY A 582 -3.90 4.12 -5.90
N ALA A 583 -4.39 2.88 -5.79
CA ALA A 583 -4.97 2.33 -4.56
C ALA A 583 -3.97 1.39 -3.88
N TYR A 584 -3.02 1.96 -3.12
CA TYR A 584 -1.93 1.18 -2.51
C TYR A 584 -2.33 0.36 -1.27
N SER A 585 -3.53 0.55 -0.73
CA SER A 585 -3.95 -0.08 0.52
C SER A 585 -5.11 -1.04 0.35
N THR A 586 -5.20 -1.98 1.28
CA THR A 586 -6.33 -2.91 1.37
C THR A 586 -7.64 -2.24 1.70
N SER A 587 -7.65 -1.13 2.42
CA SER A 587 -8.88 -0.34 2.63
C SER A 587 -9.35 0.31 1.33
N GLY A 588 -8.43 0.84 0.52
CA GLY A 588 -8.78 1.42 -0.78
C GLY A 588 -9.31 0.37 -1.75
N ASN A 589 -8.64 -0.77 -1.86
CA ASN A 589 -9.08 -1.87 -2.73
C ASN A 589 -10.32 -2.59 -2.18
N GLY A 590 -10.47 -2.69 -0.85
CA GLY A 590 -11.69 -3.17 -0.22
C GLY A 590 -12.88 -2.27 -0.55
N TRP A 591 -12.71 -0.95 -0.47
CA TRP A 591 -13.74 0.00 -0.88
C TRP A 591 -14.10 -0.18 -2.37
N LEU A 592 -13.10 -0.32 -3.23
CA LEU A 592 -13.30 -0.61 -4.65
C LEU A 592 -14.03 -1.94 -4.87
N ALA A 593 -13.76 -2.96 -4.04
CA ALA A 593 -14.49 -4.23 -4.07
C ALA A 593 -15.98 -4.04 -3.75
N GLU A 594 -16.31 -3.30 -2.69
CA GLU A 594 -17.72 -2.95 -2.40
C GLU A 594 -18.37 -2.20 -3.57
N VAL A 595 -17.67 -1.24 -4.18
CA VAL A 595 -18.18 -0.47 -5.32
C VAL A 595 -18.41 -1.38 -6.53
N MET A 596 -17.50 -2.32 -6.84
CA MET A 596 -17.68 -3.27 -7.94
C MET A 596 -18.85 -4.23 -7.68
N MET A 597 -19.06 -4.62 -6.43
CA MET A 597 -20.22 -5.43 -6.01
C MET A 597 -21.54 -4.70 -6.24
N GLU A 598 -21.65 -3.45 -5.78
CA GLU A 598 -22.85 -2.64 -6.00
C GLU A 598 -23.06 -2.31 -7.48
N MET A 599 -21.98 -2.03 -8.23
CA MET A 599 -22.03 -1.82 -9.68
C MET A 599 -22.53 -3.05 -10.44
N TYR A 600 -22.12 -4.25 -10.03
CA TYR A 600 -22.59 -5.50 -10.63
C TYR A 600 -24.11 -5.67 -10.46
N TYR A 601 -24.64 -5.46 -9.26
CA TYR A 601 -26.08 -5.54 -9.01
C TYR A 601 -26.85 -4.41 -9.69
N PHE A 602 -26.35 -3.18 -9.63
CA PHE A 602 -26.96 -2.04 -10.31
C PHE A 602 -27.04 -2.24 -11.82
N CYS A 603 -25.94 -2.69 -12.43
CA CYS A 603 -25.91 -3.01 -13.86
C CYS A 603 -26.97 -4.07 -14.22
N ARG A 604 -27.11 -5.12 -13.40
CA ARG A 604 -28.10 -6.18 -13.60
C ARG A 604 -29.54 -5.71 -13.40
N GLU A 605 -29.82 -4.91 -12.37
CA GLU A 605 -31.15 -4.36 -12.11
C GLU A 605 -31.65 -3.51 -13.28
N HIS A 606 -30.73 -2.87 -14.00
CA HIS A 606 -31.03 -2.00 -15.14
C HIS A 606 -30.86 -2.66 -16.51
N ASP A 607 -30.70 -4.00 -16.56
CA ASP A 607 -30.51 -4.76 -17.80
C ASP A 607 -29.39 -4.17 -18.71
N ALA A 608 -28.33 -3.63 -18.11
CA ALA A 608 -27.20 -3.08 -18.85
C ALA A 608 -26.28 -4.19 -19.39
N ASP A 609 -25.56 -3.91 -20.48
CA ASP A 609 -24.68 -4.91 -21.09
C ASP A 609 -23.36 -5.06 -20.29
N GLY A 610 -22.86 -6.29 -20.20
CA GLY A 610 -21.51 -6.56 -19.69
C GLY A 610 -21.35 -6.54 -18.17
N CYS A 611 -22.42 -6.74 -17.41
CA CYS A 611 -22.38 -6.71 -15.95
C CYS A 611 -21.40 -7.71 -15.32
N ASP A 612 -21.22 -8.88 -15.95
CA ASP A 612 -20.28 -9.91 -15.48
C ASP A 612 -18.84 -9.39 -15.38
N ARG A 613 -18.47 -8.33 -16.12
CA ARG A 613 -17.14 -7.72 -15.98
C ARG A 613 -16.91 -7.11 -14.60
N TYR A 614 -17.95 -6.59 -13.95
CA TYR A 614 -17.86 -6.08 -12.58
C TYR A 614 -17.70 -7.23 -11.58
N LYS A 615 -18.42 -8.34 -11.78
CA LYS A 615 -18.24 -9.57 -11.00
C LYS A 615 -16.83 -10.14 -11.15
N ASP A 616 -16.30 -10.20 -12.38
CA ASP A 616 -14.93 -10.64 -12.64
C ASP A 616 -13.90 -9.74 -11.94
N ALA A 617 -14.09 -8.43 -12.00
CA ALA A 617 -13.21 -7.49 -11.30
C ALA A 617 -13.29 -7.64 -9.79
N LEU A 618 -14.49 -7.85 -9.25
CA LEU A 618 -14.70 -8.15 -7.85
C LEU A 618 -13.96 -9.42 -7.42
N ILE A 619 -14.08 -10.52 -8.16
CA ILE A 619 -13.37 -11.77 -7.87
C ILE A 619 -11.86 -11.57 -7.84
N LYS A 620 -11.30 -10.80 -8.80
CA LYS A 620 -9.85 -10.51 -8.84
C LYS A 620 -9.39 -9.70 -7.64
N VAL A 621 -10.13 -8.66 -7.24
CA VAL A 621 -9.74 -7.86 -6.06
C VAL A 621 -9.94 -8.64 -4.77
N ILE A 622 -10.94 -9.52 -4.67
CA ILE A 622 -11.11 -10.44 -3.52
C ILE A 622 -9.88 -11.34 -3.36
N LEU A 623 -9.40 -11.96 -4.45
CA LEU A 623 -8.16 -12.74 -4.43
C LEU A 623 -6.99 -11.92 -3.88
N TRP A 624 -6.85 -10.67 -4.35
CA TRP A 624 -5.81 -9.76 -3.89
C TRP A 624 -5.95 -9.39 -2.40
N ILE A 625 -7.16 -9.11 -1.90
CA ILE A 625 -7.40 -8.80 -0.49
C ILE A 625 -7.12 -10.03 0.39
N ILE A 626 -7.52 -11.23 -0.04
CA ILE A 626 -7.24 -12.50 0.67
C ILE A 626 -5.74 -12.75 0.77
N GLN A 627 -4.98 -12.49 -0.30
CA GLN A 627 -3.51 -12.53 -0.25
C GLN A 627 -2.94 -11.55 0.78
N ASN A 628 -3.59 -10.41 0.99
CA ASN A 628 -3.23 -9.41 2.00
C ASN A 628 -3.97 -9.61 3.34
N THR A 629 -4.47 -10.82 3.61
CA THR A 629 -5.09 -11.20 4.88
C THR A 629 -4.16 -12.12 5.66
N TYR A 630 -4.01 -11.88 6.96
CA TYR A 630 -3.24 -12.78 7.80
C TYR A 630 -3.90 -14.15 7.89
N SER A 631 -3.07 -15.18 7.82
CA SER A 631 -3.41 -16.59 7.88
C SER A 631 -2.30 -17.34 8.59
N ALA A 632 -2.57 -18.57 9.01
CA ALA A 632 -1.54 -19.39 9.65
C ALA A 632 -0.30 -19.62 8.76
N GLU A 633 -0.45 -19.52 7.43
CA GLU A 633 0.62 -19.68 6.45
C GLU A 633 1.57 -18.47 6.38
N ASN A 634 1.08 -17.25 6.68
CA ASN A 634 1.82 -16.01 6.49
C ASN A 634 2.10 -15.22 7.78
N THR A 635 1.83 -15.80 8.95
CA THR A 635 2.08 -15.18 10.28
C THR A 635 3.34 -15.70 10.98
N PHE A 636 4.20 -16.45 10.27
CA PHE A 636 5.41 -17.09 10.83
C PHE A 636 6.43 -16.13 11.47
N PHE A 637 6.35 -14.84 11.17
CA PHE A 637 7.21 -13.77 11.71
C PHE A 637 6.56 -12.97 12.84
N LEU A 638 5.34 -13.30 13.26
CA LEU A 638 4.65 -12.64 14.37
C LEU A 638 4.88 -13.38 15.68
N GLU A 639 4.99 -12.63 16.78
CA GLU A 639 5.08 -13.20 18.13
C GLU A 639 3.74 -13.84 18.55
N GLU A 640 2.62 -13.17 18.24
CA GLU A 640 1.25 -13.60 18.56
C GLU A 640 0.42 -13.81 17.27
N PRO A 641 0.72 -14.87 16.48
CA PRO A 641 0.12 -15.05 15.16
C PRO A 641 -1.41 -15.19 15.21
N GLU A 642 -1.95 -15.86 16.22
CA GLU A 642 -3.38 -16.13 16.36
C GLU A 642 -4.23 -14.86 16.46
N LYS A 643 -3.70 -13.79 17.07
CA LYS A 643 -4.41 -12.50 17.17
C LYS A 643 -4.50 -11.76 15.84
N ALA A 644 -3.60 -12.05 14.92
CA ALA A 644 -3.56 -11.38 13.62
C ALA A 644 -4.42 -12.10 12.57
N ILE A 645 -4.61 -13.43 12.67
CA ILE A 645 -5.33 -14.25 11.70
C ILE A 645 -6.73 -13.68 11.42
N GLY A 646 -7.09 -13.60 10.14
CA GLY A 646 -8.33 -12.97 9.67
C GLY A 646 -8.24 -11.45 9.51
N GLY A 647 -7.26 -10.81 10.15
CA GLY A 647 -6.99 -9.39 9.98
C GLY A 647 -6.43 -9.07 8.60
N ILE A 648 -7.00 -8.06 7.94
CA ILE A 648 -6.51 -7.52 6.67
C ILE A 648 -5.50 -6.39 6.94
N PHE A 649 -4.24 -6.59 6.59
CA PHE A 649 -3.20 -5.60 6.84
C PHE A 649 -3.22 -4.46 5.83
N TRP A 650 -2.75 -3.27 6.23
CA TRP A 650 -2.94 -2.05 5.46
C TRP A 650 -2.30 -2.10 4.06
N ASN A 651 -1.02 -2.45 3.98
CA ASN A 651 -0.30 -2.74 2.73
C ASN A 651 1.01 -3.51 3.02
N TYR A 652 1.72 -3.92 1.97
CA TYR A 652 2.94 -4.71 2.11
C TYR A 652 4.05 -4.01 2.94
N GLU A 653 4.10 -2.67 2.93
CA GLU A 653 5.06 -1.86 3.69
C GLU A 653 4.65 -1.64 5.16
N ASN A 654 3.35 -1.65 5.45
CA ASN A 654 2.80 -1.37 6.76
C ASN A 654 1.81 -2.48 7.12
N ARG A 655 2.30 -3.52 7.78
CA ARG A 655 1.54 -4.75 8.01
C ARG A 655 0.63 -4.72 9.24
N TYR A 656 0.33 -3.55 9.81
CA TYR A 656 -0.71 -3.45 10.84
C TYR A 656 -2.08 -3.76 10.24
N VAL A 657 -2.96 -4.41 11.00
CA VAL A 657 -4.35 -4.64 10.59
C VAL A 657 -5.14 -3.35 10.74
N ARG A 658 -5.89 -2.97 9.71
CA ARG A 658 -6.80 -1.83 9.77
C ARG A 658 -8.23 -2.34 9.70
N THR A 659 -9.06 -1.98 10.67
CA THR A 659 -10.39 -2.59 10.80
C THR A 659 -11.36 -2.19 9.70
N ASP A 660 -11.20 -1.01 9.09
CA ASP A 660 -11.98 -0.63 7.90
C ASP A 660 -11.57 -1.41 6.64
N SER A 661 -10.28 -1.78 6.47
CA SER A 661 -9.88 -2.73 5.41
C SER A 661 -10.64 -4.04 5.55
N LEU A 662 -10.79 -4.51 6.79
CA LEU A 662 -11.50 -5.74 7.08
C LEU A 662 -13.00 -5.62 6.83
N CYS A 663 -13.64 -4.55 7.30
CA CYS A 663 -15.05 -4.27 7.03
C CYS A 663 -15.34 -4.27 5.54
N HIS A 664 -14.52 -3.54 4.76
CA HIS A 664 -14.74 -3.45 3.32
C HIS A 664 -14.54 -4.79 2.60
N GLY A 665 -13.51 -5.55 2.96
CA GLY A 665 -13.30 -6.89 2.44
C GLY A 665 -14.49 -7.81 2.73
N LEU A 666 -14.91 -7.91 3.99
CA LEU A 666 -16.00 -8.80 4.40
C LEU A 666 -17.34 -8.43 3.76
N ASN A 667 -17.68 -7.14 3.70
CA ASN A 667 -18.89 -6.66 3.04
C ASN A 667 -18.92 -7.09 1.56
N ALA A 668 -17.79 -6.97 0.86
CA ALA A 668 -17.68 -7.36 -0.53
C ALA A 668 -17.75 -8.89 -0.69
N TYR A 669 -17.14 -9.66 0.22
CA TYR A 669 -17.18 -11.14 0.18
C TYR A 669 -18.62 -11.63 0.32
N ILE A 670 -19.31 -11.21 1.38
CA ILE A 670 -20.69 -11.62 1.69
C ILE A 670 -21.63 -11.18 0.57
N GLY A 671 -21.46 -9.95 0.08
CA GLY A 671 -22.32 -9.36 -0.94
C GLY A 671 -22.34 -10.14 -2.27
N ILE A 672 -21.31 -10.92 -2.58
CA ILE A 672 -21.24 -11.69 -3.85
C ILE A 672 -21.45 -13.19 -3.68
N LEU A 673 -21.39 -13.74 -2.46
CA LEU A 673 -21.36 -15.19 -2.20
C LEU A 673 -22.47 -15.98 -2.92
N ASP A 674 -23.69 -15.47 -2.93
CA ASP A 674 -24.86 -16.15 -3.51
C ASP A 674 -24.80 -16.26 -5.04
N ASP A 675 -24.01 -15.39 -5.67
CA ASP A 675 -23.80 -15.38 -7.11
C ASP A 675 -22.52 -16.12 -7.54
N LEU A 676 -21.80 -16.74 -6.61
CA LEU A 676 -20.59 -17.53 -6.88
C LEU A 676 -20.89 -19.02 -7.06
N GLU A 677 -20.25 -19.61 -8.06
CA GLU A 677 -20.22 -21.06 -8.28
C GLU A 677 -19.34 -21.73 -7.20
N ASP A 678 -19.55 -23.03 -6.96
CA ASP A 678 -18.79 -23.79 -5.96
C ASP A 678 -17.42 -24.28 -6.49
N ASP A 679 -17.12 -24.03 -7.77
CA ASP A 679 -15.84 -24.37 -8.42
C ASP A 679 -14.76 -23.29 -8.20
N VAL A 680 -13.56 -23.52 -8.73
CA VAL A 680 -12.47 -22.52 -8.74
C VAL A 680 -12.92 -21.29 -9.52
N LEU A 681 -13.00 -20.15 -8.84
CA LEU A 681 -13.47 -18.88 -9.38
C LEU A 681 -12.39 -18.20 -10.21
N ILE A 682 -11.14 -18.29 -9.77
CA ILE A 682 -9.98 -17.79 -10.51
C ILE A 682 -8.72 -18.54 -10.12
N TYR A 683 -7.85 -18.76 -11.11
CA TYR A 683 -6.52 -19.34 -10.95
C TYR A 683 -5.47 -18.45 -11.65
N LEU A 684 -4.40 -18.12 -10.93
CA LEU A 684 -3.25 -17.40 -11.44
C LEU A 684 -2.15 -18.40 -11.81
N PRO A 685 -1.80 -18.52 -13.10
CA PRO A 685 -0.75 -19.44 -13.50
C PRO A 685 0.61 -18.99 -12.97
N GLU A 686 1.42 -19.97 -12.56
CA GLU A 686 2.84 -19.76 -12.31
C GLU A 686 3.66 -19.81 -13.60
N GLU A 687 4.87 -19.26 -13.54
CA GLU A 687 5.83 -19.45 -14.61
C GLU A 687 6.20 -20.95 -14.73
N PRO A 688 6.37 -21.50 -15.95
CA PRO A 688 6.67 -22.92 -16.10
C PRO A 688 7.94 -23.33 -15.34
N PHE A 689 7.87 -24.44 -14.61
CA PHE A 689 8.96 -24.93 -13.75
C PHE A 689 10.31 -24.99 -14.46
N ARG A 690 10.33 -25.44 -15.72
CA ARG A 690 11.56 -25.49 -16.51
C ARG A 690 12.26 -24.13 -16.63
N VAL A 691 11.49 -23.05 -16.80
CA VAL A 691 12.05 -21.70 -16.92
C VAL A 691 12.59 -21.23 -15.58
N ILE A 692 11.86 -21.50 -14.49
CA ILE A 692 12.33 -21.24 -13.12
C ILE A 692 13.64 -22.01 -12.88
N LEU A 693 13.63 -23.33 -13.06
CA LEU A 693 14.79 -24.19 -12.82
C LEU A 693 16.01 -23.79 -13.67
N ASP A 694 15.82 -23.45 -14.95
CA ASP A 694 16.90 -22.98 -15.81
C ASP A 694 17.52 -21.65 -15.30
N ARG A 695 16.73 -20.77 -14.65
CA ARG A 695 17.29 -19.57 -13.98
C ARG A 695 17.99 -19.92 -12.67
N LEU A 696 17.42 -20.80 -11.85
CA LEU A 696 18.00 -21.15 -10.54
C LEU A 696 19.33 -21.90 -10.67
N ARG A 697 19.51 -22.67 -11.76
CA ARG A 697 20.67 -23.53 -11.97
C ARG A 697 21.88 -22.81 -12.57
N ASN A 698 21.66 -21.71 -13.30
CA ASN A 698 22.70 -21.04 -14.09
C ASN A 698 23.05 -19.73 -13.46
#